data_AF-A0A954A5J7-F1
#
_entry.id   AF-A0A954A5J7-F1
#
_cell.length_a   1.000
_cell.length_b   1.000
_cell.length_c   1.000
_cell.angle_alpha   90.00
_cell.angle_beta   90.00
_cell.angle_gamma   90.00
#
_symmetry.space_group_name_H-M   'P 1'
#
loop_
_entity.id
_entity.type
_entity.pdbx_description
1 polymer ?
#
loop_
_entity_poly.entity_id
_entity_poly.type
_entity_poly.pdbx_seq_one_letter_code
_entity_poly.pdbx_strand_id
1 'polypeptide(L)'
;MRTISIAVWLLLVAGCGGPRPSAEDANDPNSTAGSPTLWDFRLPVDAPRDSELQDELNAIDRLLLADLSIDPDRRACGVLDLGRYRPTRPLRRPAASIRYAAIEPDRLVDGGSVPLIGVLLGYFEDHPDERLDPRTRSELESLVHHPSNELAADYTRRIGLERLAQIYRSSRYRLYEDGIGGLWSGQPDGTDAPSLPDPDGGRSPAMTVRQVLRYFLMLEQGALVSPRVSREMRAIFEAPDLELEDSGFVRGLRGRDVTLIRKNGDGDERHLDVARIAIPLPGGFEHVLLLAAAVEHPRGDEYLARLAAAIVDVLPHPPGPHPTLHRLVALEDLGLVDAPDAGQESSIFELAHPADRALVSWNAACPPDGGVAIDVRVGRRATASWSPFLEIGYSGSMPPARRPKSFDRAPGTRVEIDALRSERRFDRVQYRVRTNGPIRLDNLAVTVSDLSGRPHTVPAPESWSGARRAEPHRSRAVRIPVPYRSQRDESPELAPRICSPTSLSMVLAYYGVEVTTEAVARATRDPDFDLYGNWQRAIQAAFEFGVPGYLSAYASLDDLADLIEVGVPPIVSIRASTGELSGAPYEETEGHLLVVTGFDESGDVLVNDPAATDADSGRRAYRRDELAWQRSGGVTYVLRGPGTD
;
A
#
# COMPACT_ATOMS: atom_id res chain seq x y z
N MET A 1 -35.43 35.40 -53.74
CA MET A 1 -34.42 34.77 -52.86
C MET A 1 -35.15 34.23 -51.64
N ARG A 2 -34.82 33.00 -51.25
CA ARG A 2 -35.76 31.95 -50.81
C ARG A 2 -36.27 32.10 -49.36
N THR A 3 -37.60 32.20 -49.31
CA THR A 3 -38.64 31.80 -48.36
C THR A 3 -38.25 30.99 -47.11
N ILE A 4 -38.60 31.54 -45.94
CA ILE A 4 -38.82 30.86 -44.67
C ILE A 4 -40.30 30.45 -44.62
N SER A 5 -40.60 29.20 -44.27
CA SER A 5 -41.97 28.80 -43.90
C SER A 5 -41.94 27.73 -42.81
N ILE A 6 -42.73 28.00 -41.78
CA ILE A 6 -42.99 27.23 -40.56
C ILE A 6 -44.10 26.21 -40.82
N ALA A 7 -44.00 24.98 -40.27
CA ALA A 7 -45.03 24.34 -39.43
C ALA A 7 -44.85 22.82 -39.23
N VAL A 8 -44.73 22.43 -37.95
CA VAL A 8 -45.42 21.31 -37.24
C VAL A 8 -45.11 19.86 -37.67
N TRP A 9 -44.73 18.98 -36.71
CA TRP A 9 -45.49 17.78 -36.30
C TRP A 9 -44.90 17.09 -35.06
N LEU A 10 -45.81 16.48 -34.28
CA LEU A 10 -45.67 15.78 -33.01
C LEU A 10 -44.64 14.64 -32.97
N LEU A 11 -44.08 14.36 -31.78
CA LEU A 11 -43.50 13.07 -31.45
C LEU A 11 -44.14 12.48 -30.17
N LEU A 12 -44.78 11.32 -30.38
CA LEU A 12 -45.36 10.41 -29.40
C LEU A 12 -44.28 9.77 -28.52
N VAL A 13 -44.59 9.65 -27.22
CA VAL A 13 -43.90 8.76 -26.28
C VAL A 13 -44.76 7.49 -26.14
N ALA A 14 -44.19 6.34 -26.51
CA ALA A 14 -44.62 5.01 -26.06
C ALA A 14 -43.37 4.11 -26.01
N GLY A 15 -43.14 3.49 -24.85
CA GLY A 15 -41.95 2.66 -24.56
C GLY A 15 -42.04 1.21 -25.03
N CYS A 16 -40.90 0.52 -24.89
CA CYS A 16 -40.65 -0.93 -24.72
C CYS A 16 -39.11 -1.03 -24.56
N GLY A 17 -38.53 -1.49 -23.44
CA GLY A 17 -38.50 -2.90 -23.06
C GLY A 17 -37.26 -3.59 -23.65
N GLY A 18 -36.07 -3.38 -23.07
CA GLY A 18 -34.87 -4.18 -23.35
C GLY A 18 -34.75 -5.36 -22.37
N PRO A 19 -34.18 -6.51 -22.76
CA PRO A 19 -34.30 -7.76 -22.00
C PRO A 19 -33.53 -7.70 -20.67
N ARG A 20 -34.14 -8.25 -19.62
CA ARG A 20 -33.44 -8.62 -18.38
C ARG A 20 -32.52 -9.82 -18.68
N PRO A 21 -31.28 -9.85 -18.16
CA PRO A 21 -30.46 -11.05 -18.26
C PRO A 21 -31.13 -12.19 -17.49
N SER A 22 -31.14 -13.36 -18.11
CA SER A 22 -31.64 -14.62 -17.54
C SER A 22 -30.71 -15.12 -16.44
N ALA A 23 -31.27 -15.85 -15.47
CA ALA A 23 -30.58 -16.42 -14.32
C ALA A 23 -29.52 -17.50 -14.65
N GLU A 24 -29.20 -17.72 -15.93
CA GLU A 24 -28.20 -18.70 -16.39
C GLU A 24 -26.82 -18.08 -16.72
N ASP A 25 -26.70 -16.75 -16.83
CA ASP A 25 -25.42 -16.08 -17.11
C ASP A 25 -24.55 -15.87 -15.84
N ALA A 26 -25.02 -16.29 -14.67
CA ALA A 26 -24.36 -16.06 -13.38
C ALA A 26 -23.25 -17.08 -13.02
N ASN A 27 -22.94 -18.03 -13.91
CA ASN A 27 -22.01 -19.14 -13.62
C ASN A 27 -20.84 -19.29 -14.63
N ASP A 28 -20.48 -18.23 -15.36
CA ASP A 28 -19.26 -18.23 -16.17
C ASP A 28 -18.04 -17.77 -15.32
N PRO A 29 -17.08 -18.66 -14.99
CA PRO A 29 -15.88 -18.30 -14.23
C PRO A 29 -14.90 -17.41 -15.00
N ASN A 30 -15.18 -17.07 -16.27
CA ASN A 30 -14.35 -16.19 -17.10
C ASN A 30 -15.03 -14.85 -17.49
N SER A 31 -16.17 -14.49 -16.89
CA SER A 31 -16.71 -13.14 -17.10
C SER A 31 -15.91 -12.10 -16.31
N THR A 32 -15.09 -11.31 -16.99
CA THR A 32 -14.33 -10.20 -16.41
C THR A 32 -15.23 -8.99 -16.17
N ALA A 33 -16.13 -9.10 -15.19
CA ALA A 33 -16.79 -7.93 -14.62
C ALA A 33 -15.73 -7.10 -13.87
N GLY A 34 -15.47 -5.87 -14.32
CA GLY A 34 -14.53 -4.96 -13.65
C GLY A 34 -14.90 -4.76 -12.17
N SER A 35 -13.90 -4.53 -11.32
CA SER A 35 -14.12 -4.36 -9.87
C SER A 35 -15.24 -3.36 -9.58
N PRO A 36 -16.19 -3.70 -8.70
CA PRO A 36 -17.36 -2.85 -8.42
C PRO A 36 -16.96 -1.47 -7.90
N THR A 37 -17.68 -0.47 -8.37
CA THR A 37 -17.49 0.95 -8.05
C THR A 37 -18.15 1.31 -6.73
N LEU A 38 -17.78 2.42 -6.07
CA LEU A 38 -18.44 2.87 -4.84
C LEU A 38 -19.97 2.87 -4.91
N TRP A 39 -20.55 3.31 -6.02
CA TRP A 39 -22.00 3.45 -6.14
C TRP A 39 -22.72 2.13 -6.42
N ASP A 40 -22.00 1.15 -6.98
CA ASP A 40 -22.54 -0.16 -7.37
C ASP A 40 -22.23 -1.23 -6.34
N PHE A 41 -21.22 -1.02 -5.49
CA PHE A 41 -20.86 -1.97 -4.45
C PHE A 41 -21.99 -2.13 -3.46
N ARG A 42 -22.35 -3.38 -3.22
CA ARG A 42 -23.28 -3.80 -2.18
C ARG A 42 -22.53 -4.79 -1.30
N LEU A 43 -22.98 -4.92 -0.05
CA LEU A 43 -22.37 -5.82 0.92
C LEU A 43 -23.30 -6.99 1.26
N PRO A 44 -23.74 -7.83 0.30
CA PRO A 44 -24.56 -9.01 0.61
C PRO A 44 -23.77 -10.04 1.44
N VAL A 45 -24.41 -11.12 1.88
CA VAL A 45 -23.77 -12.17 2.71
C VAL A 45 -22.56 -12.78 2.00
N ASP A 46 -22.69 -13.00 0.70
CA ASP A 46 -21.71 -13.54 -0.23
C ASP A 46 -20.80 -12.47 -0.87
N ALA A 47 -20.76 -11.24 -0.32
CA ALA A 47 -19.90 -10.18 -0.82
C ALA A 47 -18.45 -10.68 -0.99
N PRO A 48 -17.84 -10.53 -2.18
CA PRO A 48 -16.50 -11.03 -2.44
C PRO A 48 -15.50 -10.35 -1.51
N ARG A 49 -14.60 -11.16 -0.94
CA ARG A 49 -13.54 -10.69 -0.06
C ARG A 49 -12.27 -10.51 -0.88
N ASP A 50 -11.58 -9.40 -0.65
CA ASP A 50 -10.26 -9.18 -1.21
C ASP A 50 -9.26 -10.06 -0.44
N SER A 51 -8.54 -10.93 -1.17
CA SER A 51 -7.68 -11.94 -0.54
C SER A 51 -6.52 -11.32 0.24
N GLU A 52 -5.92 -10.26 -0.28
CA GLU A 52 -4.78 -9.59 0.37
C GLU A 52 -5.25 -8.89 1.65
N LEU A 53 -6.31 -8.09 1.56
CA LEU A 53 -6.91 -7.42 2.70
C LEU A 53 -7.42 -8.43 3.75
N GLN A 54 -7.95 -9.57 3.32
CA GLN A 54 -8.41 -10.62 4.21
C GLN A 54 -7.24 -11.30 4.95
N ASP A 55 -6.13 -11.54 4.28
CA ASP A 55 -4.92 -12.11 4.90
C ASP A 55 -4.30 -11.14 5.90
N GLU A 56 -4.30 -9.84 5.60
CA GLU A 56 -3.88 -8.78 6.53
C GLU A 56 -4.77 -8.72 7.77
N LEU A 57 -6.10 -8.68 7.58
CA LEU A 57 -7.06 -8.64 8.68
C LEU A 57 -6.93 -9.89 9.57
N ASN A 58 -6.82 -11.08 8.96
CA ASN A 58 -6.62 -12.35 9.68
C ASN A 58 -5.34 -12.35 10.50
N ALA A 59 -4.27 -11.75 9.96
CA ALA A 59 -2.99 -11.68 10.63
C ALA A 59 -3.00 -10.71 11.82
N ILE A 60 -3.61 -9.54 11.65
CA ILE A 60 -3.79 -8.56 12.72
C ILE A 60 -4.63 -9.19 13.84
N ASP A 61 -5.80 -9.75 13.51
CA ASP A 61 -6.69 -10.40 14.47
C ASP A 61 -5.96 -11.48 15.28
N ARG A 62 -5.29 -12.42 14.60
CA ARG A 62 -4.58 -13.53 15.26
C ARG A 62 -3.52 -13.05 16.27
N LEU A 63 -2.79 -11.99 15.94
CA LEU A 63 -1.76 -11.43 16.83
C LEU A 63 -2.40 -10.74 18.03
N LEU A 64 -3.48 -9.98 17.82
CA LEU A 64 -4.19 -9.31 18.92
C LEU A 64 -4.86 -10.31 19.86
N LEU A 65 -5.53 -11.34 19.33
CA LEU A 65 -6.14 -12.38 20.15
C LEU A 65 -5.10 -13.10 21.02
N ALA A 66 -3.94 -13.45 20.46
CA ALA A 66 -2.87 -14.12 21.19
C ALA A 66 -2.29 -13.23 22.31
N ASP A 67 -2.03 -11.96 22.02
CA ASP A 67 -1.40 -11.03 22.98
C ASP A 67 -2.38 -10.57 24.07
N LEU A 68 -3.65 -10.43 23.72
CA LEU A 68 -4.69 -9.99 24.66
C LEU A 68 -5.38 -11.16 25.38
N SER A 69 -5.06 -12.40 24.99
CA SER A 69 -5.68 -13.63 25.50
C SER A 69 -7.20 -13.68 25.29
N ILE A 70 -7.67 -13.19 24.14
CA ILE A 70 -9.10 -13.15 23.79
C ILE A 70 -9.46 -14.43 23.04
N ASP A 71 -10.57 -15.06 23.43
CA ASP A 71 -11.13 -16.22 22.73
C ASP A 71 -11.55 -15.81 21.30
N PRO A 72 -11.09 -16.51 20.24
CA PRO A 72 -11.56 -16.28 18.89
C PRO A 72 -13.09 -16.31 18.79
N ASP A 73 -13.82 -17.09 19.58
CA ASP A 73 -15.29 -17.10 19.46
C ASP A 73 -15.99 -15.89 20.10
N ARG A 74 -15.25 -14.88 20.56
CA ARG A 74 -15.79 -13.68 21.24
C ARG A 74 -15.57 -12.37 20.49
N ARG A 75 -15.25 -12.42 19.19
CA ARG A 75 -15.07 -11.22 18.36
C ARG A 75 -15.70 -11.33 16.97
N ALA A 76 -15.98 -10.18 16.38
CA ALA A 76 -16.28 -10.00 14.97
C ALA A 76 -15.66 -8.68 14.49
N CYS A 77 -15.14 -8.63 13.27
CA CYS A 77 -14.62 -7.38 12.70
C CYS A 77 -14.69 -7.38 11.17
N GLY A 78 -14.68 -6.19 10.58
CA GLY A 78 -14.72 -6.03 9.14
C GLY A 78 -14.26 -4.65 8.70
N VAL A 79 -13.65 -4.61 7.53
CA VAL A 79 -13.11 -3.40 6.91
C VAL A 79 -13.55 -3.33 5.44
N LEU A 80 -14.05 -2.15 5.06
CA LEU A 80 -14.22 -1.74 3.67
C LEU A 80 -13.19 -0.66 3.37
N ASP A 81 -12.26 -0.95 2.48
CA ASP A 81 -11.38 0.06 1.91
C ASP A 81 -12.05 0.67 0.68
N LEU A 82 -12.47 1.93 0.82
CA LEU A 82 -13.10 2.69 -0.27
C LEU A 82 -12.06 3.40 -1.15
N GLY A 83 -10.78 3.31 -0.81
CA GLY A 83 -9.68 3.89 -1.54
C GLY A 83 -9.68 5.42 -1.58
N ARG A 84 -9.09 5.96 -2.65
CA ARG A 84 -8.87 7.40 -2.84
C ARG A 84 -10.16 8.13 -3.22
N TYR A 85 -10.58 9.02 -2.34
CA TYR A 85 -11.77 9.84 -2.41
C TYR A 85 -11.43 11.33 -2.54
N ARG A 86 -12.33 12.12 -3.13
CA ARG A 86 -12.24 13.60 -3.14
C ARG A 86 -13.57 14.20 -2.67
N PRO A 87 -13.64 14.81 -1.47
CA PRO A 87 -14.91 15.27 -0.89
C PRO A 87 -15.67 16.34 -1.71
N THR A 88 -14.96 17.10 -2.55
CA THR A 88 -15.47 18.33 -3.18
C THR A 88 -15.98 18.16 -4.62
N ARG A 89 -16.00 16.96 -5.19
CA ARG A 89 -16.55 16.72 -6.54
C ARG A 89 -17.37 15.43 -6.62
N PRO A 90 -18.61 15.45 -7.17
CA PRO A 90 -19.31 14.22 -7.50
C PRO A 90 -18.52 13.49 -8.59
N LEU A 91 -18.04 12.30 -8.25
CA LEU A 91 -17.28 11.43 -9.14
C LEU A 91 -18.15 11.04 -10.35
N ARG A 92 -17.84 11.58 -11.54
CA ARG A 92 -18.47 11.21 -12.81
C ARG A 92 -17.92 9.91 -13.43
N ARG A 93 -16.98 9.21 -12.77
CA ARG A 93 -16.36 7.93 -13.15
C ARG A 93 -15.85 7.20 -11.90
N PRO A 94 -15.72 5.86 -11.90
CA PRO A 94 -15.62 5.09 -10.68
C PRO A 94 -14.28 5.29 -9.99
N ALA A 95 -14.29 5.86 -8.79
CA ALA A 95 -13.10 5.97 -7.97
C ALA A 95 -12.96 4.72 -7.11
N ALA A 96 -11.79 4.10 -7.22
CA ALA A 96 -11.25 2.98 -6.44
C ALA A 96 -12.01 1.65 -6.55
N SER A 97 -11.23 0.57 -6.74
CA SER A 97 -11.66 -0.79 -6.46
C SER A 97 -11.92 -0.89 -4.95
N ILE A 98 -13.18 -1.07 -4.56
CA ILE A 98 -13.49 -1.35 -3.15
C ILE A 98 -12.93 -2.70 -2.79
N ARG A 99 -12.23 -2.76 -1.65
CA ARG A 99 -11.77 -4.01 -1.04
C ARG A 99 -12.56 -4.26 0.23
N TYR A 100 -12.93 -5.51 0.47
CA TYR A 100 -13.68 -5.94 1.65
C TYR A 100 -12.99 -7.11 2.32
N ALA A 101 -12.84 -7.07 3.63
CA ALA A 101 -12.46 -8.21 4.44
C ALA A 101 -13.25 -8.24 5.75
N ALA A 102 -13.51 -9.43 6.27
CA ALA A 102 -14.18 -9.58 7.56
C ALA A 102 -13.90 -10.92 8.24
N ILE A 103 -14.10 -10.93 9.56
CA ILE A 103 -14.04 -12.10 10.45
C ILE A 103 -15.35 -12.16 11.20
N GLU A 104 -16.08 -13.27 11.06
CA GLU A 104 -17.40 -13.48 11.66
C GLU A 104 -18.39 -12.30 11.46
N PRO A 105 -18.50 -11.70 10.26
CA PRO A 105 -19.24 -10.43 10.07
C PRO A 105 -20.73 -10.50 10.38
N ASP A 106 -21.32 -11.70 10.33
CA ASP A 106 -22.74 -11.97 10.53
C ASP A 106 -23.03 -12.51 11.95
N ARG A 107 -22.04 -12.55 12.84
CA ARG A 107 -22.25 -12.91 14.24
C ARG A 107 -23.15 -11.87 14.89
N LEU A 108 -24.32 -12.32 15.33
CA LEU A 108 -25.27 -11.49 16.05
C LEU A 108 -24.83 -11.29 17.50
N VAL A 109 -24.57 -10.04 17.85
CA VAL A 109 -24.14 -9.61 19.18
C VAL A 109 -25.13 -8.64 19.79
N ASP A 110 -25.05 -8.44 21.11
CA ASP A 110 -25.68 -7.30 21.76
C ASP A 110 -25.07 -6.01 21.18
N GLY A 111 -25.92 -5.13 20.67
CA GLY A 111 -25.49 -3.92 19.96
C GLY A 111 -25.11 -2.75 20.87
N GLY A 112 -25.41 -2.80 22.16
CA GLY A 112 -25.27 -1.66 23.06
C GLY A 112 -25.90 -0.39 22.44
N SER A 113 -25.15 0.72 22.44
CA SER A 113 -25.61 1.97 21.84
C SER A 113 -25.45 2.06 20.31
N VAL A 114 -24.77 1.11 19.64
CA VAL A 114 -24.53 1.20 18.19
C VAL A 114 -25.84 1.27 17.37
N PRO A 115 -26.90 0.49 17.68
CA PRO A 115 -28.17 0.56 16.96
C PRO A 115 -28.91 1.90 16.99
N LEU A 116 -28.48 2.88 17.78
CA LEU A 116 -29.02 4.24 17.73
C LEU A 116 -28.77 4.94 16.38
N ILE A 117 -27.80 4.48 15.56
CA ILE A 117 -27.69 4.92 14.15
C ILE A 117 -28.95 4.58 13.34
N GLY A 118 -29.63 3.50 13.71
CA GLY A 118 -30.90 3.10 13.13
C GLY A 118 -32.06 3.96 13.61
N VAL A 119 -32.02 4.47 14.85
CA VAL A 119 -32.99 5.44 15.36
C VAL A 119 -32.86 6.78 14.61
N LEU A 120 -31.63 7.23 14.36
CA LEU A 120 -31.36 8.39 13.50
C LEU A 120 -31.94 8.22 12.10
N LEU A 121 -31.76 7.05 11.48
CA LEU A 121 -32.37 6.73 10.18
C LEU A 121 -33.90 6.77 10.25
N GLY A 122 -34.50 6.20 11.31
CA GLY A 122 -35.94 6.23 11.53
C GLY A 122 -36.50 7.65 11.63
N TYR A 123 -35.81 8.53 12.37
CA TYR A 123 -36.19 9.94 12.46
C TYR A 123 -36.26 10.60 11.08
N PHE A 124 -35.26 10.41 10.23
CA PHE A 124 -35.23 11.00 8.89
C PHE A 124 -36.13 10.31 7.86
N GLU A 125 -36.48 9.03 8.05
CA GLU A 125 -37.52 8.37 7.26
C GLU A 125 -38.89 8.99 7.49
N ASP A 126 -39.19 9.37 8.73
CA ASP A 126 -40.46 10.00 9.09
C ASP A 126 -40.45 11.53 8.80
N HIS A 127 -39.26 12.14 8.72
CA HIS A 127 -39.07 13.58 8.50
C HIS A 127 -38.09 13.91 7.34
N PRO A 128 -38.31 13.40 6.11
CA PRO A 128 -37.33 13.48 5.01
C PRO A 128 -37.11 14.90 4.48
N ASP A 129 -38.12 15.77 4.66
CA ASP A 129 -38.12 17.15 4.17
C ASP A 129 -37.79 18.18 5.25
N GLU A 130 -37.75 17.78 6.52
CA GLU A 130 -37.60 18.68 7.66
C GLU A 130 -36.22 19.35 7.68
N ARG A 131 -36.21 20.63 7.99
CA ARG A 131 -34.98 21.37 8.31
C ARG A 131 -34.88 21.42 9.82
N LEU A 132 -33.85 20.78 10.36
CA LEU A 132 -33.65 20.69 11.81
C LEU A 132 -33.52 22.08 12.42
N ASP A 133 -34.31 22.33 13.46
CA ASP A 133 -34.03 23.45 14.35
C ASP A 133 -32.78 23.14 15.22
N PRO A 134 -32.15 24.16 15.81
CA PRO A 134 -30.91 23.98 16.57
C PRO A 134 -31.03 23.00 17.74
N ARG A 135 -32.20 22.90 18.37
CA ARG A 135 -32.42 22.01 19.50
C ARG A 135 -32.48 20.57 19.02
N THR A 136 -33.29 20.27 18.01
CA THR A 136 -33.39 18.91 17.46
C THR A 136 -32.06 18.44 16.88
N ARG A 137 -31.32 19.33 16.21
CA ARG A 137 -29.96 19.04 15.75
C ARG A 137 -29.04 18.63 16.90
N SER A 138 -28.99 19.42 17.96
CA SER A 138 -28.16 19.12 19.15
C SER A 138 -28.58 17.83 19.85
N GLU A 139 -29.88 17.54 19.93
CA GLU A 139 -30.41 16.27 20.44
C GLU A 139 -29.97 15.08 19.58
N LEU A 140 -30.00 15.19 18.24
CA LEU A 140 -29.55 14.12 17.33
C LEU A 140 -28.02 13.95 17.32
N GLU A 141 -27.25 15.03 17.43
CA GLU A 141 -25.78 14.97 17.60
C GLU A 141 -25.43 14.25 18.90
N SER A 142 -26.11 14.60 20.00
CA SER A 142 -25.96 13.91 21.29
C SER A 142 -26.38 12.44 21.22
N LEU A 143 -27.46 12.11 20.50
CA LEU A 143 -27.95 10.74 20.32
C LEU A 143 -26.89 9.82 19.70
N VAL A 144 -26.08 10.36 18.78
CA VAL A 144 -25.02 9.62 18.10
C VAL A 144 -23.76 9.56 18.96
N HIS A 145 -23.30 10.68 19.52
CA HIS A 145 -22.00 10.73 20.18
C HIS A 145 -22.05 10.27 21.64
N HIS A 146 -22.94 10.85 22.45
CA HIS A 146 -23.00 10.66 23.91
C HIS A 146 -24.46 10.61 24.41
N PRO A 147 -25.23 9.57 24.03
CA PRO A 147 -26.65 9.53 24.36
C PRO A 147 -26.86 9.30 25.85
N SER A 148 -27.70 10.12 26.49
CA SER A 148 -28.30 9.72 27.76
C SER A 148 -29.34 8.62 27.54
N ASN A 149 -29.52 7.73 28.51
CA ASN A 149 -30.52 6.66 28.41
C ASN A 149 -31.94 7.23 28.20
N GLU A 150 -32.24 8.40 28.78
CA GLU A 150 -33.51 9.10 28.58
C GLU A 150 -33.70 9.59 27.14
N LEU A 151 -32.68 10.21 26.55
CA LEU A 151 -32.72 10.71 25.17
C LEU A 151 -32.86 9.58 24.16
N ALA A 152 -32.06 8.52 24.35
CA ALA A 152 -32.15 7.30 23.54
C ALA A 152 -33.54 6.67 23.62
N ALA A 153 -34.12 6.59 24.83
CA ALA A 153 -35.45 6.01 25.03
C ALA A 153 -36.55 6.89 24.43
N ASP A 154 -36.42 8.22 24.54
CA ASP A 154 -37.38 9.16 23.97
C ASP A 154 -37.44 9.06 22.44
N TYR A 155 -36.29 9.17 21.75
CA TYR A 155 -36.25 9.04 20.29
C TYR A 155 -36.69 7.66 19.82
N THR A 156 -36.30 6.59 20.52
CA THR A 156 -36.74 5.23 20.18
C THR A 156 -38.26 5.08 20.30
N ARG A 157 -38.88 5.62 21.36
CA ARG A 157 -40.35 5.61 21.53
C ARG A 157 -41.06 6.47 20.49
N ARG A 158 -40.51 7.63 20.12
CA ARG A 158 -41.10 8.52 19.11
C ARG A 158 -41.22 7.83 17.75
N ILE A 159 -40.21 7.05 17.35
CA ILE A 159 -40.23 6.31 16.07
C ILE A 159 -41.02 5.00 16.22
N GLY A 160 -40.82 4.27 17.31
CA GLY A 160 -41.46 2.97 17.59
C GLY A 160 -40.63 1.78 17.12
N LEU A 161 -40.55 0.73 17.94
CA LEU A 161 -39.71 -0.44 17.68
C LEU A 161 -40.19 -1.26 16.48
N GLU A 162 -41.50 -1.40 16.27
CA GLU A 162 -42.07 -2.08 15.11
C GLU A 162 -41.78 -1.32 13.81
N ARG A 163 -41.77 0.02 13.86
CA ARG A 163 -41.42 0.87 12.72
C ARG A 163 -39.94 0.73 12.37
N LEU A 164 -39.05 0.76 13.37
CA LEU A 164 -37.62 0.54 13.19
C LEU A 164 -37.34 -0.86 12.61
N ALA A 165 -37.99 -1.89 13.14
CA ALA A 165 -37.94 -3.26 12.61
C ALA A 165 -38.34 -3.33 11.12
N GLN A 166 -39.41 -2.64 10.72
CA GLN A 166 -39.84 -2.56 9.32
C GLN A 166 -38.81 -1.85 8.44
N ILE A 167 -38.20 -0.77 8.93
CA ILE A 167 -37.14 -0.04 8.21
C ILE A 167 -35.94 -0.96 7.98
N TYR A 168 -35.47 -1.67 9.01
CA TYR A 168 -34.31 -2.56 8.90
C TYR A 168 -34.54 -3.73 7.93
N ARG A 169 -35.73 -4.34 7.97
CA ARG A 169 -36.11 -5.42 7.03
C ARG A 169 -36.50 -4.97 5.64
N SER A 170 -36.61 -3.66 5.39
CA SER A 170 -37.04 -3.16 4.08
C SER A 170 -36.07 -3.58 2.98
N SER A 171 -36.57 -3.89 1.79
CA SER A 171 -35.73 -4.22 0.62
C SER A 171 -34.81 -3.07 0.21
N ARG A 172 -35.13 -1.84 0.62
CA ARG A 172 -34.33 -0.64 0.41
C ARG A 172 -33.02 -0.68 1.21
N TYR A 173 -33.09 -1.05 2.49
CA TYR A 173 -31.97 -0.95 3.42
C TYR A 173 -31.33 -2.30 3.72
N ARG A 174 -32.15 -3.35 3.89
CA ARG A 174 -31.72 -4.69 4.30
C ARG A 174 -30.78 -4.68 5.51
N LEU A 175 -30.95 -3.75 6.45
CA LEU A 175 -30.10 -3.65 7.64
C LEU A 175 -30.39 -4.76 8.66
N TYR A 176 -31.45 -5.55 8.45
CA TYR A 176 -31.72 -6.81 9.13
C TYR A 176 -32.23 -7.83 8.11
N GLU A 177 -31.69 -9.04 8.14
CA GLU A 177 -32.11 -10.15 7.26
C GLU A 177 -32.41 -11.39 8.10
N ASP A 178 -33.63 -11.93 7.97
CA ASP A 178 -34.06 -13.09 8.78
C ASP A 178 -33.17 -14.32 8.52
N GLY A 179 -32.73 -14.99 9.58
CA GLY A 179 -31.76 -16.09 9.54
C GLY A 179 -30.30 -15.66 9.47
N ILE A 180 -30.02 -14.36 9.34
CA ILE A 180 -28.66 -13.78 9.33
C ILE A 180 -28.51 -12.78 10.50
N GLY A 181 -29.59 -12.08 10.87
CA GLY A 181 -29.57 -11.01 11.85
C GLY A 181 -29.17 -9.65 11.25
N GLY A 182 -28.90 -8.69 12.13
CA GLY A 182 -28.50 -7.35 11.72
C GLY A 182 -28.74 -6.29 12.77
N LEU A 183 -28.90 -5.05 12.31
CA LEU A 183 -29.23 -3.90 13.13
C LEU A 183 -30.62 -4.07 13.72
N TRP A 184 -30.72 -4.00 15.04
CA TRP A 184 -31.98 -4.08 15.76
C TRP A 184 -31.97 -3.12 16.94
N SER A 185 -32.91 -2.18 16.95
CA SER A 185 -33.08 -1.24 18.05
C SER A 185 -33.76 -1.93 19.23
N GLY A 186 -33.33 -1.56 20.42
CA GLY A 186 -33.82 -2.15 21.66
C GLY A 186 -33.88 -1.14 22.79
N GLN A 187 -34.15 -1.67 23.97
CA GLN A 187 -34.32 -0.89 25.20
C GLN A 187 -32.96 -0.30 25.64
N PRO A 188 -32.87 1.02 25.91
CA PRO A 188 -31.73 1.59 26.60
C PRO A 188 -31.68 1.10 28.05
N ASP A 189 -30.49 0.79 28.55
CA ASP A 189 -30.28 0.21 29.88
C ASP A 189 -31.00 1.00 30.99
N GLY A 190 -31.70 0.29 31.87
CA GLY A 190 -32.34 0.89 33.06
C GLY A 190 -33.66 1.65 32.83
N THR A 191 -34.36 1.45 31.70
CA THR A 191 -35.65 2.11 31.41
C THR A 191 -36.84 1.12 31.36
N ASP A 192 -38.07 1.51 31.72
CA ASP A 192 -39.27 0.63 31.65
C ASP A 192 -39.94 0.58 30.24
N ALA A 193 -39.17 0.75 29.16
CA ALA A 193 -39.72 0.81 27.81
C ALA A 193 -40.13 -0.58 27.27
N PRO A 194 -41.10 -0.68 26.32
CA PRO A 194 -41.43 -1.93 25.66
C PRO A 194 -40.20 -2.54 24.98
N SER A 195 -39.98 -3.84 25.14
CA SER A 195 -38.88 -4.57 24.47
C SER A 195 -39.42 -5.41 23.32
N LEU A 196 -38.78 -5.28 22.16
CA LEU A 196 -39.05 -6.09 20.98
C LEU A 196 -37.77 -6.88 20.66
N PRO A 197 -37.66 -8.16 21.06
CA PRO A 197 -36.48 -8.97 20.77
C PRO A 197 -36.33 -9.21 19.26
N ASP A 198 -35.08 -9.30 18.80
CA ASP A 198 -34.79 -9.68 17.42
C ASP A 198 -35.22 -11.15 17.17
N PRO A 199 -35.73 -11.50 15.98
CA PRO A 199 -36.23 -12.85 15.72
C PRO A 199 -35.20 -13.97 15.70
N ASP A 200 -33.91 -13.68 15.49
CA ASP A 200 -32.90 -14.72 15.26
C ASP A 200 -32.15 -15.08 16.56
N GLY A 201 -31.85 -14.10 17.40
CA GLY A 201 -31.08 -14.26 18.63
C GLY A 201 -31.83 -13.87 19.91
N GLY A 202 -33.03 -13.28 19.82
CA GLY A 202 -33.81 -12.85 20.97
C GLY A 202 -33.19 -11.67 21.74
N ARG A 203 -32.28 -10.91 21.13
CA ARG A 203 -31.54 -9.77 21.70
C ARG A 203 -32.27 -8.45 21.43
N SER A 204 -32.06 -7.47 22.29
CA SER A 204 -32.64 -6.13 22.16
C SER A 204 -31.83 -5.19 23.07
N PRO A 205 -30.90 -4.38 22.53
CA PRO A 205 -30.58 -4.17 21.11
C PRO A 205 -29.65 -5.25 20.50
N ALA A 206 -29.54 -5.30 19.16
CA ALA A 206 -28.69 -6.25 18.45
C ALA A 206 -27.97 -5.63 17.24
N MET A 207 -26.83 -6.19 16.86
CA MET A 207 -26.14 -5.84 15.62
C MET A 207 -25.32 -6.99 15.03
N THR A 208 -24.98 -6.87 13.75
CA THR A 208 -23.88 -7.60 13.11
C THR A 208 -22.92 -6.60 12.47
N VAL A 209 -21.64 -6.95 12.41
CA VAL A 209 -20.59 -6.10 11.79
C VAL A 209 -20.94 -5.79 10.33
N ARG A 210 -21.46 -6.76 9.58
CA ARG A 210 -21.85 -6.56 8.17
C ARG A 210 -22.91 -5.47 8.02
N GLN A 211 -23.97 -5.52 8.82
CA GLN A 211 -25.09 -4.59 8.64
C GLN A 211 -24.76 -3.18 9.12
N VAL A 212 -23.90 -3.06 10.12
CA VAL A 212 -23.35 -1.77 10.55
C VAL A 212 -22.42 -1.17 9.49
N LEU A 213 -21.53 -1.97 8.88
CA LEU A 213 -20.74 -1.52 7.72
C LEU A 213 -21.62 -1.14 6.53
N ARG A 214 -22.71 -1.89 6.28
CA ARG A 214 -23.68 -1.58 5.24
C ARG A 214 -24.35 -0.22 5.47
N TYR A 215 -24.72 0.11 6.71
CA TYR A 215 -25.25 1.43 7.05
C TYR A 215 -24.28 2.55 6.66
N PHE A 216 -23.01 2.45 7.09
CA PHE A 216 -21.99 3.47 6.80
C PHE A 216 -21.65 3.54 5.31
N LEU A 217 -21.63 2.41 4.60
CA LEU A 217 -21.48 2.37 3.15
C LEU A 217 -22.64 3.12 2.47
N MET A 218 -23.88 2.90 2.89
CA MET A 218 -25.04 3.60 2.36
C MET A 218 -25.02 5.10 2.69
N LEU A 219 -24.50 5.48 3.86
CA LEU A 219 -24.28 6.88 4.23
C LEU A 219 -23.28 7.55 3.27
N GLU A 220 -22.14 6.90 2.99
CA GLU A 220 -21.14 7.39 2.02
C GLU A 220 -21.69 7.44 0.58
N GLN A 221 -22.55 6.48 0.22
CA GLN A 221 -23.23 6.42 -1.09
C GLN A 221 -24.39 7.43 -1.22
N GLY A 222 -24.76 8.15 -0.17
CA GLY A 222 -25.94 9.01 -0.20
C GLY A 222 -27.25 8.25 -0.38
N ALA A 223 -27.29 6.96 0.00
CA ALA A 223 -28.39 6.03 -0.23
C ALA A 223 -29.39 5.95 0.94
N LEU A 224 -29.05 6.51 2.11
CA LEU A 224 -29.97 6.61 3.26
C LEU A 224 -30.98 7.73 3.02
N VAL A 225 -32.27 7.37 2.92
CA VAL A 225 -33.44 8.22 2.61
C VAL A 225 -33.33 8.94 1.26
N SER A 226 -32.40 9.90 1.15
CA SER A 226 -32.02 10.59 -0.08
C SER A 226 -30.58 11.12 0.02
N PRO A 227 -29.93 11.47 -1.10
CA PRO A 227 -28.59 12.07 -1.06
C PRO A 227 -28.50 13.36 -0.23
N ARG A 228 -29.61 14.12 -0.13
CA ARG A 228 -29.69 15.33 0.71
C ARG A 228 -29.68 14.96 2.19
N VAL A 229 -30.53 14.02 2.57
CA VAL A 229 -30.67 13.56 3.95
C VAL A 229 -29.43 12.83 4.43
N SER A 230 -28.80 11.99 3.60
CA SER A 230 -27.53 11.35 3.94
C SER A 230 -26.43 12.37 4.27
N ARG A 231 -26.38 13.52 3.58
CA ARG A 231 -25.45 14.61 3.92
C ARG A 231 -25.77 15.25 5.27
N GLU A 232 -27.05 15.43 5.59
CA GLU A 232 -27.49 15.96 6.90
C GLU A 232 -27.14 14.98 8.03
N MET A 233 -27.42 13.69 7.84
CA MET A 233 -27.03 12.63 8.76
C MET A 233 -25.51 12.60 8.97
N ARG A 234 -24.73 12.72 7.89
CA ARG A 234 -23.27 12.81 7.97
C ARG A 234 -22.82 14.02 8.79
N ALA A 235 -23.42 15.19 8.58
CA ALA A 235 -23.11 16.39 9.36
C ALA A 235 -23.41 16.21 10.87
N ILE A 236 -24.43 15.42 11.22
CA ILE A 236 -24.73 15.07 12.62
C ILE A 236 -23.64 14.18 13.24
N PHE A 237 -23.04 13.28 12.46
CA PHE A 237 -21.87 12.49 12.92
C PHE A 237 -20.57 13.30 12.96
N GLU A 238 -20.44 14.34 12.14
CA GLU A 238 -19.23 15.18 12.09
C GLU A 238 -19.13 16.10 13.31
N ALA A 239 -20.28 16.61 13.80
CA ALA A 239 -20.47 17.40 15.02
C ALA A 239 -19.17 18.03 15.59
N PRO A 240 -18.58 19.04 14.90
CA PRO A 240 -17.21 19.49 15.16
C PRO A 240 -17.00 20.11 16.55
N ASP A 241 -18.10 20.47 17.22
CA ASP A 241 -18.09 21.06 18.56
C ASP A 241 -18.19 19.99 19.68
N LEU A 242 -18.35 18.71 19.34
CA LEU A 242 -18.40 17.60 20.29
C LEU A 242 -17.10 16.79 20.27
N GLU A 243 -16.48 16.63 21.43
CA GLU A 243 -15.34 15.72 21.58
C GLU A 243 -15.83 14.26 21.52
N LEU A 244 -15.15 13.44 20.71
CA LEU A 244 -15.40 12.00 20.69
C LEU A 244 -14.91 11.35 21.98
N GLU A 245 -15.63 10.32 22.44
CA GLU A 245 -15.19 9.53 23.59
C GLU A 245 -13.81 8.91 23.34
N ASP A 246 -12.92 9.01 24.34
CA ASP A 246 -11.54 8.53 24.27
C ASP A 246 -11.42 7.00 24.48
N SER A 247 -12.10 6.24 23.63
CA SER A 247 -12.21 4.79 23.66
C SER A 247 -11.99 4.19 22.27
N GLY A 248 -11.77 2.87 22.22
CA GLY A 248 -11.71 2.07 21.00
C GLY A 248 -10.86 2.69 19.90
N PHE A 249 -11.49 2.94 18.75
CA PHE A 249 -10.82 3.46 17.56
C PHE A 249 -10.24 4.86 17.78
N VAL A 250 -10.89 5.73 18.56
CA VAL A 250 -10.37 7.09 18.85
C VAL A 250 -9.05 7.00 19.59
N ARG A 251 -8.98 6.16 20.62
CA ARG A 251 -7.75 5.95 21.38
C ARG A 251 -6.65 5.35 20.51
N GLY A 252 -6.99 4.37 19.68
CA GLY A 252 -6.05 3.72 18.75
C GLY A 252 -5.43 4.66 17.74
N LEU A 253 -6.20 5.64 17.26
CA LEU A 253 -5.81 6.56 16.20
C LEU A 253 -5.24 7.88 16.71
N ARG A 254 -5.09 8.04 18.04
CA ARG A 254 -4.47 9.22 18.63
C ARG A 254 -3.10 9.51 18.01
N GLY A 255 -2.89 10.78 17.65
CA GLY A 255 -1.63 11.26 17.06
C GLY A 255 -1.48 10.95 15.56
N ARG A 256 -2.45 10.29 14.93
CA ARG A 256 -2.52 10.15 13.47
C ARG A 256 -3.33 11.30 12.88
N ASP A 257 -2.90 11.79 11.73
CA ASP A 257 -3.63 12.79 10.96
C ASP A 257 -4.82 12.10 10.26
N VAL A 258 -5.94 11.95 10.97
CA VAL A 258 -7.16 11.31 10.46
C VAL A 258 -8.40 12.07 10.93
N THR A 259 -9.48 11.97 10.15
CA THR A 259 -10.81 12.43 10.55
C THR A 259 -11.75 11.25 10.71
N LEU A 260 -12.65 11.32 11.71
CA LEU A 260 -13.53 10.22 12.10
C LEU A 260 -14.99 10.66 12.07
N ILE A 261 -15.84 9.79 11.51
CA ILE A 261 -17.29 9.76 11.74
C ILE A 261 -17.55 8.42 12.41
N ARG A 262 -18.01 8.42 13.67
CA ARG A 262 -17.95 7.24 14.55
C ARG A 262 -19.26 7.00 15.30
N LYS A 263 -19.55 5.72 15.59
CA LYS A 263 -20.45 5.31 16.67
C LYS A 263 -19.82 4.17 17.48
N ASN A 264 -19.80 4.29 18.80
CA ASN A 264 -19.44 3.21 19.71
C ASN A 264 -20.62 2.71 20.53
N GLY A 265 -20.41 1.58 21.18
CA GLY A 265 -21.26 1.05 22.24
C GLY A 265 -20.41 0.25 23.21
N ASP A 266 -20.64 0.43 24.49
CA ASP A 266 -19.87 -0.20 25.55
C ASP A 266 -20.82 -0.77 26.63
N GLY A 267 -20.37 -1.84 27.31
CA GLY A 267 -21.00 -2.49 28.45
C GLY A 267 -19.96 -3.33 29.21
N ASP A 268 -20.31 -3.94 30.35
CA ASP A 268 -19.34 -4.53 31.32
C ASP A 268 -18.12 -5.25 30.71
N GLU A 269 -18.34 -6.17 29.75
CA GLU A 269 -17.28 -6.84 28.99
C GLU A 269 -17.45 -6.68 27.47
N ARG A 270 -18.36 -5.83 27.02
CA ARG A 270 -18.75 -5.70 25.60
C ARG A 270 -18.25 -4.39 25.05
N HIS A 271 -17.50 -4.45 23.96
CA HIS A 271 -16.92 -3.29 23.31
C HIS A 271 -17.22 -3.31 21.83
N LEU A 272 -17.87 -2.26 21.33
CA LEU A 272 -18.29 -2.15 19.93
C LEU A 272 -17.88 -0.78 19.38
N ASP A 273 -17.35 -0.77 18.16
CA ASP A 273 -16.98 0.47 17.51
C ASP A 273 -17.16 0.35 16.00
N VAL A 274 -17.64 1.42 15.38
CA VAL A 274 -17.72 1.60 13.93
C VAL A 274 -17.29 3.02 13.58
N ALA A 275 -16.43 3.15 12.58
CA ALA A 275 -16.04 4.44 12.08
C ALA A 275 -15.83 4.45 10.56
N ARG A 276 -16.19 5.59 9.95
CA ARG A 276 -15.57 6.05 8.71
C ARG A 276 -14.31 6.82 9.08
N ILE A 277 -13.17 6.36 8.60
CA ILE A 277 -11.84 6.92 8.83
C ILE A 277 -11.36 7.54 7.53
N ALA A 278 -11.10 8.84 7.52
CA ALA A 278 -10.52 9.54 6.38
C ALA A 278 -9.10 10.02 6.68
N ILE A 279 -8.17 9.60 5.83
CA ILE A 279 -6.74 9.87 5.93
C ILE A 279 -6.41 10.88 4.83
N PRO A 280 -5.92 12.08 5.16
CA PRO A 280 -5.65 13.12 4.17
C PRO A 280 -4.49 12.70 3.25
N LEU A 281 -4.63 13.04 1.97
CA LEU A 281 -3.64 12.81 0.92
C LEU A 281 -3.31 14.13 0.19
N PRO A 282 -2.10 14.26 -0.40
CA PRO A 282 -1.74 15.42 -1.20
C PRO A 282 -2.75 15.75 -2.31
N GLY A 283 -2.94 17.05 -2.55
CA GLY A 283 -3.86 17.55 -3.58
C GLY A 283 -5.33 17.60 -3.17
N GLY A 284 -5.62 17.52 -1.86
CA GLY A 284 -6.97 17.58 -1.30
C GLY A 284 -7.78 16.31 -1.57
N PHE A 285 -7.11 15.17 -1.56
CA PHE A 285 -7.74 13.85 -1.59
C PHE A 285 -7.73 13.25 -0.19
N GLU A 286 -8.53 12.21 0.01
CA GLU A 286 -8.55 11.40 1.24
C GLU A 286 -8.48 9.93 0.86
N HIS A 287 -7.88 9.08 1.67
CA HIS A 287 -8.10 7.64 1.65
C HIS A 287 -9.16 7.30 2.69
N VAL A 288 -10.22 6.58 2.30
CA VAL A 288 -11.37 6.36 3.19
C VAL A 288 -11.53 4.87 3.50
N LEU A 289 -11.59 4.56 4.80
CA LEU A 289 -11.88 3.22 5.32
C LEU A 289 -13.20 3.25 6.10
N LEU A 290 -14.00 2.19 5.99
CA LEU A 290 -15.07 1.91 6.95
C LEU A 290 -14.61 0.70 7.78
N LEU A 291 -14.50 0.87 9.09
CA LEU A 291 -14.06 -0.18 10.02
C LEU A 291 -15.16 -0.39 11.06
N ALA A 292 -15.49 -1.65 11.35
CA ALA A 292 -16.38 -2.01 12.44
C ALA A 292 -15.86 -3.25 13.16
N ALA A 293 -15.98 -3.29 14.49
CA ALA A 293 -15.62 -4.43 15.29
C ALA A 293 -16.46 -4.52 16.57
N ALA A 294 -16.64 -5.75 17.05
CA ALA A 294 -17.31 -6.08 18.29
C ALA A 294 -16.51 -7.15 19.02
N VAL A 295 -16.28 -6.97 20.32
CA VAL A 295 -15.50 -7.88 21.17
C VAL A 295 -16.18 -8.02 22.53
N GLU A 296 -16.29 -9.26 23.01
CA GLU A 296 -16.75 -9.58 24.36
C GLU A 296 -15.55 -10.07 25.19
N HIS A 297 -14.87 -9.15 25.86
CA HIS A 297 -13.72 -9.42 26.72
C HIS A 297 -13.38 -8.17 27.57
N PRO A 298 -12.86 -8.31 28.82
CA PRO A 298 -12.41 -7.18 29.64
C PRO A 298 -11.31 -6.30 29.02
N ARG A 299 -10.60 -6.80 28.00
CA ARG A 299 -9.59 -6.07 27.21
C ARG A 299 -10.05 -5.74 25.79
N GLY A 300 -11.36 -5.81 25.52
CA GLY A 300 -11.90 -5.60 24.18
C GLY A 300 -11.65 -4.19 23.67
N ASP A 301 -11.72 -3.18 24.52
CA ASP A 301 -11.38 -1.80 24.18
C ASP A 301 -9.90 -1.65 23.72
N GLU A 302 -8.96 -2.42 24.31
CA GLU A 302 -7.56 -2.46 23.87
C GLU A 302 -7.42 -3.14 22.49
N TYR A 303 -8.19 -4.21 22.26
CA TYR A 303 -8.27 -4.86 20.95
C TYR A 303 -8.76 -3.87 19.89
N LEU A 304 -9.85 -3.14 20.14
CA LEU A 304 -10.41 -2.17 19.20
C LEU A 304 -9.40 -1.08 18.85
N ALA A 305 -8.72 -0.52 19.85
CA ALA A 305 -7.69 0.50 19.65
C ALA A 305 -6.53 -0.01 18.79
N ARG A 306 -6.01 -1.21 19.07
CA ARG A 306 -4.89 -1.78 18.33
C ARG A 306 -5.28 -2.25 16.94
N LEU A 307 -6.50 -2.75 16.76
CA LEU A 307 -7.06 -3.09 15.45
C LEU A 307 -7.12 -1.85 14.56
N ALA A 308 -7.71 -0.75 15.03
CA ALA A 308 -7.80 0.49 14.25
C ALA A 308 -6.42 1.05 13.88
N ALA A 309 -5.49 1.08 14.84
CA ALA A 309 -4.11 1.51 14.60
C ALA A 309 -3.43 0.65 13.52
N ALA A 310 -3.49 -0.68 13.65
CA ALA A 310 -2.87 -1.59 12.70
C ALA A 310 -3.50 -1.47 11.30
N ILE A 311 -4.82 -1.36 11.21
CA ILE A 311 -5.53 -1.19 9.94
C ILE A 311 -5.15 0.13 9.27
N VAL A 312 -5.13 1.25 10.01
CA VAL A 312 -4.75 2.55 9.46
C VAL A 312 -3.26 2.65 9.13
N ASP A 313 -2.38 1.90 9.79
CA ASP A 313 -0.95 1.92 9.45
C ASP A 313 -0.63 1.06 8.21
N VAL A 314 -1.42 0.01 7.98
CA VAL A 314 -1.21 -0.96 6.90
C VAL A 314 -1.94 -0.57 5.61
N LEU A 315 -3.22 -0.19 5.69
CA LEU A 315 -4.11 -0.06 4.53
C LEU A 315 -4.02 1.21 3.66
N PRO A 316 -3.72 2.43 4.15
CA PRO A 316 -3.73 3.64 3.31
C PRO A 316 -2.60 3.70 2.29
N HIS A 317 -1.78 2.65 2.23
CA HIS A 317 -0.93 2.38 1.10
C HIS A 317 -1.62 1.31 0.25
N PRO A 318 -2.57 1.70 -0.63
CA PRO A 318 -3.12 0.73 -1.55
C PRO A 318 -1.98 0.09 -2.36
N PRO A 319 -2.06 -1.20 -2.71
CA PRO A 319 -1.37 -1.73 -3.88
C PRO A 319 -2.03 -1.11 -5.13
N GLY A 320 -1.95 0.20 -5.25
CA GLY A 320 -2.30 0.97 -6.43
C GLY A 320 -1.02 1.38 -7.14
N PRO A 321 -1.09 1.84 -8.41
CA PRO A 321 0.06 2.29 -9.18
C PRO A 321 0.51 3.67 -8.68
N HIS A 322 0.96 3.75 -7.42
CA HIS A 322 1.71 4.88 -6.91
C HIS A 322 3.20 4.68 -7.24
N PRO A 323 3.94 5.77 -7.46
CA PRO A 323 5.38 5.69 -7.69
C PRO A 323 5.98 4.91 -6.53
N THR A 324 6.68 3.84 -6.90
CA THR A 324 7.43 2.99 -5.98
C THR A 324 8.22 3.89 -5.04
N LEU A 325 7.90 3.88 -3.74
CA LEU A 325 8.58 4.79 -2.81
C LEU A 325 9.93 4.19 -2.48
N HIS A 326 10.97 4.84 -2.97
CA HIS A 326 12.35 4.46 -2.71
C HIS A 326 12.99 5.45 -1.75
N ARG A 327 13.72 4.95 -0.77
CA ARG A 327 14.38 5.82 0.21
C ARG A 327 15.70 5.22 0.67
N LEU A 328 16.77 6.00 0.51
CA LEU A 328 18.02 5.79 1.23
C LEU A 328 17.78 6.15 2.71
N VAL A 329 17.86 5.16 3.59
CA VAL A 329 17.54 5.30 5.02
C VAL A 329 18.77 5.27 5.91
N ALA A 330 19.88 4.74 5.39
CA ALA A 330 21.19 4.80 6.03
C ALA A 330 22.26 5.04 4.96
N LEU A 331 23.24 5.87 5.29
CA LEU A 331 24.49 6.09 4.56
C LEU A 331 25.53 6.47 5.62
N GLU A 332 26.20 5.47 6.17
CA GLU A 332 27.02 5.63 7.37
C GLU A 332 28.49 5.27 7.09
N ASP A 333 29.40 6.17 7.46
CA ASP A 333 30.83 5.89 7.58
C ASP A 333 31.09 5.33 8.97
N LEU A 334 31.56 4.08 9.02
CA LEU A 334 31.82 3.35 10.25
C LEU A 334 33.32 3.32 10.61
N GLY A 335 34.19 3.83 9.72
CA GLY A 335 35.63 3.87 9.94
C GLY A 335 36.25 2.48 10.14
N LEU A 336 37.12 2.35 11.15
CA LEU A 336 37.74 1.07 11.50
C LEU A 336 36.77 0.22 12.33
N VAL A 337 36.41 -0.95 11.83
CA VAL A 337 35.50 -1.90 12.47
C VAL A 337 36.23 -3.22 12.76
N ASP A 338 36.12 -3.69 14.00
CA ASP A 338 36.53 -5.04 14.41
C ASP A 338 35.43 -5.65 15.28
N ALA A 339 34.58 -6.45 14.65
CA ALA A 339 33.33 -6.96 15.20
C ALA A 339 33.20 -8.47 14.92
N PRO A 340 33.93 -9.32 15.65
CA PRO A 340 33.87 -10.77 15.48
C PRO A 340 32.52 -11.35 15.92
N ASP A 341 32.15 -12.51 15.36
CA ASP A 341 31.03 -13.38 15.72
C ASP A 341 29.65 -12.72 15.94
N ALA A 342 29.47 -12.06 17.09
CA ALA A 342 28.24 -11.38 17.51
C ALA A 342 27.94 -10.17 16.63
N GLY A 343 28.97 -9.54 16.07
CA GLY A 343 28.85 -8.36 15.22
C GLY A 343 28.47 -7.08 15.97
N GLN A 344 28.51 -5.96 15.26
CA GLN A 344 28.08 -4.65 15.71
C GLN A 344 26.74 -4.31 15.06
N GLU A 345 25.70 -4.13 15.88
CA GLU A 345 24.37 -3.74 15.41
C GLU A 345 24.27 -2.22 15.23
N SER A 346 23.52 -1.81 14.20
CA SER A 346 23.15 -0.42 13.99
C SER A 346 22.11 0.05 15.01
N SER A 347 21.85 1.36 15.04
CA SER A 347 20.58 1.86 15.58
C SER A 347 19.39 1.32 14.77
N ILE A 348 18.19 1.38 15.34
CA ILE A 348 16.98 1.01 14.60
C ILE A 348 16.57 2.17 13.70
N PHE A 349 16.49 1.91 12.40
CA PHE A 349 15.95 2.86 11.42
C PHE A 349 14.44 2.72 11.36
N GLU A 350 13.75 3.73 11.90
CA GLU A 350 12.29 3.87 11.87
C GLU A 350 11.87 4.51 10.54
N LEU A 351 11.05 3.79 9.76
CA LEU A 351 10.58 4.26 8.47
C LEU A 351 9.33 5.13 8.63
N ALA A 352 9.29 6.26 7.91
CA ALA A 352 8.09 7.08 7.82
C ALA A 352 6.99 6.43 6.96
N HIS A 353 7.38 5.56 6.03
CA HIS A 353 6.48 4.83 5.14
C HIS A 353 6.92 3.35 5.13
N PRO A 354 6.00 2.37 5.26
CA PRO A 354 6.35 0.96 5.21
C PRO A 354 6.94 0.54 3.84
N ALA A 355 7.82 -0.44 3.83
CA ALA A 355 8.51 -0.98 2.66
C ALA A 355 8.50 -2.51 2.65
N ASP A 356 8.70 -3.15 1.49
CA ASP A 356 8.72 -4.62 1.35
C ASP A 356 10.07 -5.17 0.82
N ARG A 357 10.99 -4.27 0.47
CA ARG A 357 12.36 -4.60 0.04
C ARG A 357 13.39 -3.73 0.73
N ALA A 358 14.53 -4.33 1.07
CA ALA A 358 15.75 -3.60 1.42
C ALA A 358 16.90 -4.02 0.50
N LEU A 359 17.55 -3.03 -0.10
CA LEU A 359 18.83 -3.13 -0.78
C LEU A 359 19.90 -2.65 0.18
N VAL A 360 21.01 -3.38 0.26
CA VAL A 360 22.15 -3.00 1.09
C VAL A 360 23.40 -3.01 0.23
N SER A 361 24.29 -2.05 0.44
CA SER A 361 25.59 -2.01 -0.24
C SER A 361 26.62 -1.39 0.67
N TRP A 362 27.89 -1.71 0.46
CA TRP A 362 28.97 -1.23 1.30
C TRP A 362 30.24 -0.93 0.50
N ASN A 363 31.13 -0.16 1.12
CA ASN A 363 32.46 0.15 0.63
C ASN A 363 33.47 -0.29 1.72
N ALA A 364 34.01 -1.49 1.60
CA ALA A 364 34.89 -2.08 2.61
C ALA A 364 36.31 -2.27 2.08
N ALA A 365 37.30 -1.74 2.79
CA ALA A 365 38.72 -2.01 2.53
C ALA A 365 39.14 -3.21 3.37
N CYS A 366 39.15 -4.38 2.73
CA CYS A 366 39.51 -5.65 3.35
C CYS A 366 41.01 -5.97 3.17
N PRO A 367 41.79 -6.11 4.27
CA PRO A 367 43.12 -6.73 4.21
C PRO A 367 43.06 -8.18 3.68
N PRO A 368 44.19 -8.80 3.29
CA PRO A 368 44.20 -10.16 2.73
C PRO A 368 43.50 -11.22 3.59
N ASP A 369 43.67 -11.14 4.91
CA ASP A 369 43.02 -12.03 5.87
C ASP A 369 41.79 -11.40 6.53
N GLY A 370 41.40 -10.20 6.08
CA GLY A 370 40.26 -9.43 6.59
C GLY A 370 38.99 -9.59 5.76
N GLY A 371 37.83 -9.55 6.40
CA GLY A 371 36.55 -9.62 5.69
C GLY A 371 35.40 -8.98 6.46
N VAL A 372 34.30 -8.69 5.74
CA VAL A 372 33.04 -8.17 6.30
C VAL A 372 31.84 -8.96 5.79
N ALA A 373 30.87 -9.23 6.66
CA ALA A 373 29.55 -9.72 6.30
C ALA A 373 28.48 -8.84 6.93
N ILE A 374 27.41 -8.59 6.19
CA ILE A 374 26.31 -7.74 6.64
C ILE A 374 25.07 -8.62 6.83
N ASP A 375 24.44 -8.52 8.00
CA ASP A 375 23.13 -9.08 8.26
C ASP A 375 22.09 -7.96 8.34
N VAL A 376 20.83 -8.25 7.96
CA VAL A 376 19.72 -7.31 8.04
C VAL A 376 18.53 -7.99 8.70
N ARG A 377 17.82 -7.27 9.57
CA ARG A 377 16.48 -7.63 10.03
C ARG A 377 15.50 -6.50 9.79
N VAL A 378 14.25 -6.87 9.64
CA VAL A 378 13.14 -5.94 9.43
C VAL A 378 12.05 -6.17 10.46
N GLY A 379 11.35 -5.10 10.85
CA GLY A 379 10.39 -5.13 11.94
C GLY A 379 9.15 -4.30 11.67
N ARG A 380 8.13 -4.52 12.51
CA ARG A 380 6.84 -3.83 12.47
C ARG A 380 6.54 -3.20 13.82
N ARG A 381 6.35 -1.87 13.90
CA ARG A 381 6.04 -1.18 15.16
C ARG A 381 4.72 -1.66 15.75
N ALA A 382 3.67 -1.72 14.94
CA ALA A 382 2.31 -2.05 15.38
C ALA A 382 2.20 -3.38 16.15
N THR A 383 3.08 -4.34 15.85
CA THR A 383 3.09 -5.67 16.46
C THR A 383 4.34 -5.93 17.33
N ALA A 384 5.23 -4.95 17.46
CA ALA A 384 6.56 -5.08 18.04
C ALA A 384 7.43 -6.23 17.46
N SER A 385 7.06 -6.82 16.31
CA SER A 385 7.73 -8.00 15.76
C SER A 385 9.00 -7.66 14.96
N TRP A 386 9.93 -8.62 14.89
CA TRP A 386 11.16 -8.58 14.08
C TRP A 386 11.37 -9.91 13.34
N SER A 387 11.92 -9.85 12.13
CA SER A 387 12.56 -11.01 11.50
C SER A 387 13.84 -11.39 12.27
N PRO A 388 14.36 -12.61 12.12
CA PRO A 388 15.76 -12.85 12.44
C PRO A 388 16.66 -11.96 11.57
N PHE A 389 17.90 -11.78 12.00
CA PHE A 389 18.95 -11.26 11.13
C PHE A 389 19.26 -12.28 10.03
N LEU A 390 19.12 -11.85 8.79
CA LEU A 390 19.44 -12.62 7.59
C LEU A 390 20.71 -12.04 6.95
N GLU A 391 21.66 -12.89 6.59
CA GLU A 391 22.90 -12.44 5.94
C GLU A 391 22.58 -11.98 4.51
N ILE A 392 22.86 -10.70 4.20
CA ILE A 392 22.58 -10.07 2.91
C ILE A 392 23.73 -10.30 1.91
N GLY A 393 24.97 -10.42 2.41
CA GLY A 393 26.17 -10.66 1.63
C GLY A 393 27.47 -10.42 2.43
N TYR A 394 28.61 -10.64 1.77
CA TYR A 394 29.95 -10.53 2.37
C TYR A 394 31.02 -10.08 1.37
N SER A 395 32.20 -9.70 1.88
CA SER A 395 33.40 -9.34 1.09
C SER A 395 34.68 -9.70 1.85
N GLY A 396 35.80 -9.79 1.14
CA GLY A 396 37.09 -10.20 1.70
C GLY A 396 37.14 -11.67 2.13
N SER A 397 37.96 -11.97 3.14
CA SER A 397 38.23 -13.33 3.64
C SER A 397 37.11 -13.93 4.51
N MET A 398 35.88 -13.41 4.43
CA MET A 398 34.80 -13.90 5.28
C MET A 398 34.54 -15.39 5.04
N PRO A 399 34.42 -16.18 6.13
CA PRO A 399 34.03 -17.57 5.98
C PRO A 399 32.60 -17.68 5.42
N PRO A 400 32.27 -18.77 4.70
CA PRO A 400 30.94 -18.99 4.15
C PRO A 400 29.85 -18.84 5.22
N ALA A 401 28.71 -18.27 4.80
CA ALA A 401 27.56 -17.98 5.63
C ALA A 401 27.21 -19.13 6.59
N ARG A 402 27.20 -18.87 7.90
CA ARG A 402 26.70 -19.82 8.92
C ARG A 402 25.25 -19.56 9.31
N ARG A 403 24.57 -18.63 8.63
CA ARG A 403 23.26 -18.07 9.02
C ARG A 403 22.21 -18.35 7.95
N PRO A 404 20.93 -18.45 8.35
CA PRO A 404 19.83 -18.65 7.39
C PRO A 404 19.70 -17.44 6.45
N LYS A 405 19.57 -17.72 5.14
CA LYS A 405 19.22 -16.72 4.12
C LYS A 405 17.69 -16.56 3.95
N SER A 406 16.91 -17.43 4.59
CA SER A 406 15.43 -17.37 4.61
C SER A 406 14.87 -17.61 6.01
N PHE A 407 13.69 -17.05 6.26
CA PHE A 407 12.88 -17.34 7.42
C PHE A 407 11.45 -17.64 6.97
N ASP A 408 11.12 -18.94 6.95
CA ASP A 408 9.87 -19.46 6.37
C ASP A 408 8.69 -19.51 7.37
N ARG A 409 8.80 -18.86 8.54
CA ARG A 409 7.63 -18.68 9.41
C ARG A 409 6.84 -17.48 8.90
N ALA A 410 5.66 -17.77 8.36
CA ALA A 410 4.76 -16.77 7.79
C ALA A 410 4.56 -15.55 8.73
N PRO A 411 4.65 -14.32 8.21
CA PRO A 411 4.97 -14.01 6.80
C PRO A 411 6.46 -14.19 6.48
N GLY A 412 6.75 -14.76 5.31
CA GLY A 412 8.12 -15.06 4.88
C GLY A 412 8.96 -13.79 4.74
N THR A 413 10.19 -13.83 5.26
CA THR A 413 11.22 -12.83 4.97
C THR A 413 12.45 -13.58 4.50
N ARG A 414 12.98 -13.22 3.33
CA ARG A 414 14.10 -13.92 2.71
C ARG A 414 15.05 -12.92 2.06
N VAL A 415 16.32 -13.30 2.02
CA VAL A 415 17.29 -12.72 1.12
C VAL A 415 17.16 -13.49 -0.19
N GLU A 416 16.98 -12.77 -1.30
CA GLU A 416 17.08 -13.34 -2.64
C GLU A 416 18.58 -13.54 -2.96
N ILE A 417 19.07 -13.07 -4.11
CA ILE A 417 20.51 -13.09 -4.38
C ILE A 417 21.21 -12.01 -3.55
N ASP A 418 20.72 -10.78 -3.65
CA ASP A 418 21.38 -9.56 -3.15
C ASP A 418 20.40 -8.50 -2.58
N ALA A 419 19.13 -8.88 -2.39
CA ALA A 419 18.09 -8.04 -1.81
C ALA A 419 17.28 -8.79 -0.75
N LEU A 420 16.94 -8.12 0.34
CA LEU A 420 15.98 -8.64 1.31
C LEU A 420 14.57 -8.34 0.83
N ARG A 421 13.71 -9.36 0.83
CA ARG A 421 12.28 -9.28 0.54
C ARG A 421 11.47 -9.74 1.72
N SER A 422 10.39 -9.02 2.00
CA SER A 422 9.37 -9.43 2.98
C SER A 422 8.01 -9.47 2.31
N GLU A 423 7.25 -10.53 2.57
CA GLU A 423 5.88 -10.70 2.05
C GLU A 423 4.88 -9.74 2.69
N ARG A 424 5.21 -9.16 3.85
CA ARG A 424 4.46 -7.99 4.35
C ARG A 424 5.40 -6.86 4.62
N ARG A 425 4.88 -5.66 4.38
CA ARG A 425 5.58 -4.41 4.61
C ARG A 425 6.14 -4.34 6.05
N PHE A 426 7.32 -3.74 6.18
CA PHE A 426 8.01 -3.44 7.42
C PHE A 426 8.21 -1.93 7.54
N ASP A 427 8.21 -1.41 8.77
CA ASP A 427 8.43 0.00 9.07
C ASP A 427 9.66 0.22 9.97
N ARG A 428 10.44 -0.84 10.20
CA ARG A 428 11.71 -0.79 10.91
C ARG A 428 12.76 -1.62 10.22
N VAL A 429 13.99 -1.13 10.16
CA VAL A 429 15.15 -1.85 9.63
C VAL A 429 16.31 -1.74 10.62
N GLN A 430 17.09 -2.80 10.74
CA GLN A 430 18.34 -2.77 11.48
C GLN A 430 19.35 -3.67 10.78
N TYR A 431 20.57 -3.20 10.61
CA TYR A 431 21.66 -4.00 10.08
C TYR A 431 22.65 -4.38 11.17
N ARG A 432 23.47 -5.38 10.87
CA ARG A 432 24.55 -5.83 11.74
C ARG A 432 25.79 -6.14 10.92
N VAL A 433 26.92 -5.58 11.33
CA VAL A 433 28.22 -5.78 10.70
C VAL A 433 28.97 -6.87 11.45
N ARG A 434 29.51 -7.86 10.74
CA ARG A 434 30.43 -8.86 11.27
C ARG A 434 31.74 -8.79 10.52
N THR A 435 32.86 -8.90 11.21
CA THR A 435 34.17 -8.88 10.58
C THR A 435 34.99 -10.12 10.94
N ASN A 436 35.88 -10.51 10.04
CA ASN A 436 36.96 -11.45 10.33
C ASN A 436 38.26 -10.66 10.40
N GLY A 437 38.55 -10.11 11.58
CA GLY A 437 39.65 -9.17 11.80
C GLY A 437 39.28 -7.71 11.47
N PRO A 438 40.20 -6.76 11.74
CA PRO A 438 39.96 -5.34 11.52
C PRO A 438 39.84 -4.99 10.03
N ILE A 439 38.75 -4.32 9.67
CA ILE A 439 38.50 -3.82 8.31
C ILE A 439 38.10 -2.34 8.37
N ARG A 440 38.30 -1.61 7.27
CA ARG A 440 37.75 -0.25 7.16
C ARG A 440 36.45 -0.31 6.38
N LEU A 441 35.40 0.28 6.92
CA LEU A 441 34.07 0.32 6.32
C LEU A 441 33.68 1.79 6.11
N ASP A 442 34.09 2.34 4.98
CA ASP A 442 33.96 3.76 4.64
C ASP A 442 32.49 4.16 4.43
N ASN A 443 31.66 3.20 4.00
CA ASN A 443 30.23 3.43 3.80
C ASN A 443 29.44 2.13 3.90
N LEU A 444 28.28 2.20 4.56
CA LEU A 444 27.21 1.21 4.47
C LEU A 444 25.89 1.94 4.17
N ALA A 445 25.26 1.55 3.08
CA ALA A 445 24.00 2.11 2.62
C ALA A 445 22.86 1.10 2.73
N VAL A 446 21.71 1.55 3.22
CA VAL A 446 20.45 0.80 3.20
C VAL A 446 19.41 1.60 2.43
N THR A 447 18.90 1.03 1.35
CA THR A 447 17.82 1.62 0.54
C THR A 447 16.58 0.73 0.64
N VAL A 448 15.47 1.28 1.10
CA VAL A 448 14.19 0.57 1.17
C VAL A 448 13.31 0.90 -0.02
N SER A 449 12.45 -0.04 -0.41
CA SER A 449 11.45 0.17 -1.45
C SER A 449 10.13 -0.50 -1.08
N ASP A 450 9.02 0.14 -1.45
CA ASP A 450 7.70 -0.49 -1.47
C ASP A 450 7.37 -0.91 -2.91
N LEU A 451 7.47 -2.22 -3.21
CA LEU A 451 7.12 -2.78 -4.50
C LEU A 451 5.71 -3.39 -4.55
N SER A 452 4.98 -3.37 -3.43
CA SER A 452 3.68 -4.05 -3.35
C SER A 452 2.67 -3.39 -4.30
N GLY A 453 2.02 -4.23 -5.12
CA GLY A 453 1.32 -3.83 -6.35
C GLY A 453 1.94 -4.39 -7.65
N ARG A 454 2.97 -5.23 -7.59
CA ARG A 454 3.52 -5.93 -8.78
C ARG A 454 3.62 -7.44 -8.56
N PRO A 455 2.87 -8.28 -9.30
CA PRO A 455 3.10 -9.72 -9.28
C PRO A 455 4.50 -10.05 -9.81
N HIS A 456 5.11 -11.10 -9.24
CA HIS A 456 6.42 -11.62 -9.62
C HIS A 456 6.47 -12.29 -11.01
N THR A 457 5.32 -12.41 -11.66
CA THR A 457 5.16 -12.83 -13.05
C THR A 457 4.09 -11.93 -13.67
N VAL A 458 4.49 -11.04 -14.59
CA VAL A 458 3.54 -10.31 -15.43
C VAL A 458 3.51 -11.03 -16.77
N PRO A 459 2.39 -11.68 -17.18
CA PRO A 459 2.19 -11.98 -18.58
C PRO A 459 2.20 -10.67 -19.36
N ALA A 460 2.80 -10.67 -20.55
CA ALA A 460 2.89 -9.49 -21.42
C ALA A 460 1.54 -8.73 -21.47
N PRO A 461 1.55 -7.39 -21.34
CA PRO A 461 0.30 -6.63 -21.35
C PRO A 461 -0.33 -6.70 -22.73
N GLU A 462 -1.55 -7.26 -22.83
CA GLU A 462 -2.41 -6.95 -23.97
C GLU A 462 -2.68 -5.45 -23.97
N SER A 463 -2.10 -4.77 -24.96
CA SER A 463 -2.35 -3.38 -25.34
C SER A 463 -2.10 -2.32 -24.26
N TRP A 464 -0.84 -1.91 -24.15
CA TRP A 464 -0.47 -0.59 -23.62
C TRP A 464 -0.82 0.50 -24.68
N SER A 465 -2.12 0.72 -24.92
CA SER A 465 -2.62 1.79 -25.81
C SER A 465 -3.46 2.79 -25.01
N GLY A 466 -2.79 3.57 -24.19
CA GLY A 466 -3.42 4.64 -23.42
C GLY A 466 -2.38 5.65 -22.96
N ALA A 467 -1.88 6.45 -23.90
CA ALA A 467 -0.95 7.55 -23.66
C ALA A 467 -1.40 8.39 -22.44
N ARG A 468 -0.73 8.17 -21.30
CA ARG A 468 -0.69 9.18 -20.24
C ARG A 468 0.08 10.36 -20.81
N ARG A 469 -0.51 11.56 -20.75
CA ARG A 469 0.23 12.80 -20.96
C ARG A 469 1.47 12.75 -20.07
N ALA A 470 2.65 12.77 -20.69
CA ALA A 470 3.92 12.90 -20.00
C ALA A 470 3.85 14.08 -19.02
N GLU A 471 4.28 13.86 -17.78
CA GLU A 471 4.61 14.95 -16.86
C GLU A 471 5.56 15.92 -17.61
N PRO A 472 5.40 17.25 -17.46
CA PRO A 472 6.36 18.18 -18.05
C PRO A 472 7.74 17.95 -17.42
N HIS A 473 8.67 17.46 -18.24
CA HIS A 473 10.05 17.20 -17.84
C HIS A 473 10.75 18.48 -17.43
N ARG A 474 11.34 18.48 -16.24
CA ARG A 474 12.00 19.67 -15.66
C ARG A 474 13.44 19.84 -16.10
N SER A 475 14.10 18.75 -16.50
CA SER A 475 15.54 18.76 -16.72
C SER A 475 15.92 19.33 -18.09
N ARG A 476 17.10 19.95 -18.13
CA ARG A 476 17.68 20.53 -19.35
C ARG A 476 18.26 19.42 -20.22
N ALA A 477 18.30 19.65 -21.53
CA ALA A 477 19.08 18.81 -22.43
C ALA A 477 20.56 18.82 -21.99
N VAL A 478 21.07 17.66 -21.61
CA VAL A 478 22.42 17.49 -21.07
C VAL A 478 22.94 16.11 -21.44
N ARG A 479 24.23 16.00 -21.77
CA ARG A 479 24.92 14.73 -21.92
C ARG A 479 26.29 14.81 -21.28
N ILE A 480 26.58 13.89 -20.36
CA ILE A 480 27.91 13.72 -19.79
C ILE A 480 28.73 12.74 -20.63
N PRO A 481 30.05 12.98 -20.82
CA PRO A 481 30.87 12.25 -21.78
C PRO A 481 31.38 10.91 -21.21
N VAL A 482 30.47 10.01 -20.84
CA VAL A 482 30.83 8.66 -20.36
C VAL A 482 31.44 7.83 -21.52
N PRO A 483 32.67 7.30 -21.38
CA PRO A 483 33.26 6.42 -22.39
C PRO A 483 32.37 5.21 -22.67
N TYR A 484 32.30 4.79 -23.94
CA TYR A 484 31.50 3.62 -24.32
C TYR A 484 32.37 2.37 -24.35
N ARG A 485 31.81 1.25 -23.89
CA ARG A 485 32.39 -0.09 -24.02
C ARG A 485 31.28 -1.08 -24.37
N SER A 486 31.56 -2.00 -25.29
CA SER A 486 30.64 -3.10 -25.60
C SER A 486 30.99 -4.32 -24.75
N GLN A 487 29.97 -5.04 -24.27
CA GLN A 487 30.18 -6.36 -23.68
C GLN A 487 30.55 -7.43 -24.73
N ARG A 488 30.32 -7.13 -26.02
CA ARG A 488 30.62 -8.01 -27.15
C ARG A 488 32.11 -8.01 -27.51
N ASP A 489 32.88 -7.06 -26.99
CA ASP A 489 34.34 -7.01 -27.16
C ASP A 489 35.05 -8.12 -26.35
N GLU A 490 34.38 -8.65 -25.32
CA GLU A 490 34.90 -9.72 -24.47
C GLU A 490 34.66 -11.10 -25.07
N SER A 491 35.25 -12.13 -24.45
CA SER A 491 35.15 -13.51 -24.95
C SER A 491 33.68 -13.95 -25.14
N PRO A 492 33.37 -14.83 -26.12
CA PRO A 492 32.00 -15.32 -26.33
C PRO A 492 31.36 -15.96 -25.09
N GLU A 493 32.18 -16.49 -24.17
CA GLU A 493 31.75 -17.08 -22.91
C GLU A 493 31.33 -16.04 -21.87
N LEU A 494 32.03 -14.89 -21.82
CA LEU A 494 31.75 -13.80 -20.88
C LEU A 494 30.69 -12.84 -21.41
N ALA A 495 30.78 -12.49 -22.69
CA ALA A 495 29.95 -11.48 -23.36
C ALA A 495 28.46 -11.53 -23.02
N PRO A 496 27.75 -12.69 -22.95
CA PRO A 496 26.32 -12.70 -22.67
C PRO A 496 25.94 -12.41 -21.20
N ARG A 497 26.90 -12.37 -20.26
CA ARG A 497 26.62 -12.36 -18.81
C ARG A 497 27.13 -11.12 -18.07
N ILE A 498 27.76 -10.17 -18.77
CA ILE A 498 28.61 -9.14 -18.16
C ILE A 498 28.10 -7.70 -18.35
N CYS A 499 26.81 -7.48 -18.64
CA CYS A 499 26.25 -6.12 -18.80
C CYS A 499 26.51 -5.22 -17.57
N SER A 500 26.46 -5.78 -16.36
CA SER A 500 26.80 -5.09 -15.10
C SER A 500 28.27 -4.63 -15.03
N PRO A 501 29.29 -5.52 -15.11
CA PRO A 501 30.68 -5.08 -15.09
C PRO A 501 31.10 -4.25 -16.32
N THR A 502 30.50 -4.44 -17.50
CA THR A 502 30.74 -3.55 -18.65
C THR A 502 30.22 -2.14 -18.38
N SER A 503 29.00 -2.00 -17.83
CA SER A 503 28.46 -0.71 -17.42
C SER A 503 29.30 -0.05 -16.32
N LEU A 504 29.74 -0.85 -15.35
CA LEU A 504 30.62 -0.38 -14.29
C LEU A 504 31.96 0.13 -14.85
N SER A 505 32.55 -0.58 -15.80
CA SER A 505 33.80 -0.19 -16.47
C SER A 505 33.69 1.14 -17.22
N MET A 506 32.53 1.42 -17.82
CA MET A 506 32.27 2.71 -18.47
C MET A 506 32.27 3.87 -17.48
N VAL A 507 31.65 3.69 -16.30
CA VAL A 507 31.61 4.71 -15.25
C VAL A 507 32.96 4.86 -14.53
N LEU A 508 33.69 3.77 -14.31
CA LEU A 508 35.07 3.84 -13.80
C LEU A 508 35.98 4.66 -14.74
N ALA A 509 35.91 4.39 -16.04
CA ALA A 509 36.65 5.15 -17.04
C ALA A 509 36.23 6.63 -17.10
N TYR A 510 34.93 6.93 -16.90
CA TYR A 510 34.46 8.32 -16.77
C TYR A 510 35.11 9.07 -15.61
N TYR A 511 35.39 8.38 -14.50
CA TYR A 511 36.13 8.94 -13.37
C TYR A 511 37.66 8.83 -13.51
N GLY A 512 38.17 8.46 -14.68
CA GLY A 512 39.61 8.36 -14.96
C GLY A 512 40.28 7.09 -14.43
N VAL A 513 39.50 6.09 -14.03
CA VAL A 513 40.00 4.79 -13.56
C VAL A 513 40.06 3.82 -14.74
N GLU A 514 41.25 3.67 -15.32
CA GLU A 514 41.49 2.80 -16.48
C GLU A 514 41.72 1.35 -16.05
N VAL A 515 40.64 0.55 -16.09
CA VAL A 515 40.66 -0.90 -15.84
C VAL A 515 39.98 -1.63 -16.99
N THR A 516 40.39 -2.86 -17.30
CA THR A 516 39.77 -3.66 -18.36
C THR A 516 38.41 -4.21 -17.92
N THR A 517 37.49 -4.40 -18.87
CA THR A 517 36.18 -4.97 -18.56
C THR A 517 36.31 -6.39 -18.01
N GLU A 518 37.24 -7.19 -18.52
CA GLU A 518 37.59 -8.51 -17.93
C GLU A 518 38.02 -8.42 -16.45
N ALA A 519 38.83 -7.42 -16.07
CA ALA A 519 39.26 -7.26 -14.68
C ALA A 519 38.08 -6.90 -13.76
N VAL A 520 37.19 -6.02 -14.23
CA VAL A 520 35.97 -5.65 -13.50
C VAL A 520 35.00 -6.84 -13.41
N ALA A 521 34.86 -7.64 -14.47
CA ALA A 521 34.08 -8.88 -14.44
C ALA A 521 34.64 -9.87 -13.40
N ARG A 522 35.97 -10.01 -13.32
CA ARG A 522 36.61 -10.86 -12.30
C ARG A 522 36.32 -10.39 -10.87
N ALA A 523 36.38 -9.07 -10.63
CA ALA A 523 36.12 -8.48 -9.32
C ALA A 523 34.63 -8.56 -8.90
N THR A 524 33.71 -8.49 -9.86
CA THR A 524 32.26 -8.54 -9.60
C THR A 524 31.67 -9.94 -9.55
N ARG A 525 32.44 -10.97 -9.96
CA ARG A 525 31.97 -12.35 -10.01
C ARG A 525 31.52 -12.82 -8.63
N ASP A 526 30.28 -13.28 -8.57
CA ASP A 526 29.73 -13.97 -7.43
C ASP A 526 30.01 -15.48 -7.55
N PRO A 527 30.89 -16.06 -6.70
CA PRO A 527 31.17 -17.48 -6.72
C PRO A 527 29.99 -18.33 -6.21
N ASP A 528 29.10 -17.78 -5.38
CA ASP A 528 28.02 -18.55 -4.74
C ASP A 528 26.89 -18.85 -5.72
N PHE A 529 26.65 -17.94 -6.67
CA PHE A 529 25.59 -18.05 -7.67
C PHE A 529 26.11 -18.13 -9.11
N ASP A 530 27.43 -18.17 -9.30
CA ASP A 530 28.10 -18.05 -10.60
C ASP A 530 27.48 -16.91 -11.45
N LEU A 531 27.53 -15.68 -10.99
CA LEU A 531 26.93 -14.55 -11.73
C LEU A 531 27.76 -13.27 -11.61
N TYR A 532 27.63 -12.38 -12.59
CA TYR A 532 28.34 -11.09 -12.64
C TYR A 532 27.42 -9.90 -12.32
N GLY A 533 26.13 -10.18 -12.10
CA GLY A 533 25.09 -9.18 -11.88
C GLY A 533 24.69 -8.98 -10.42
N ASN A 534 25.49 -9.44 -9.44
CA ASN A 534 25.21 -9.19 -8.04
C ASN A 534 25.47 -7.71 -7.75
N TRP A 535 24.42 -6.98 -7.39
CA TRP A 535 24.43 -5.53 -7.23
C TRP A 535 25.38 -5.09 -6.12
N GLN A 536 25.45 -5.83 -5.01
CA GLN A 536 26.33 -5.53 -3.88
C GLN A 536 27.80 -5.67 -4.29
N ARG A 537 28.13 -6.75 -5.00
CA ARG A 537 29.49 -7.01 -5.49
C ARG A 537 29.91 -5.98 -6.53
N ALA A 538 28.99 -5.46 -7.34
CA ALA A 538 29.29 -4.36 -8.26
C ALA A 538 29.73 -3.09 -7.52
N ILE A 539 29.02 -2.70 -6.46
CA ILE A 539 29.39 -1.55 -5.64
C ILE A 539 30.74 -1.77 -4.93
N GLN A 540 30.93 -2.94 -4.32
CA GLN A 540 32.18 -3.27 -3.65
C GLN A 540 33.37 -3.31 -4.63
N ALA A 541 33.20 -3.88 -5.83
CA ALA A 541 34.25 -3.92 -6.84
C ALA A 541 34.62 -2.52 -7.33
N ALA A 542 33.64 -1.62 -7.51
CA ALA A 542 33.90 -0.21 -7.84
C ALA A 542 34.83 0.42 -6.80
N PHE A 543 34.55 0.17 -5.52
CA PHE A 543 35.33 0.68 -4.41
C PHE A 543 36.75 0.08 -4.34
N GLU A 544 36.92 -1.19 -4.68
CA GLU A 544 38.25 -1.81 -4.80
C GLU A 544 39.11 -1.17 -5.89
N PHE A 545 38.48 -0.57 -6.92
CA PHE A 545 39.15 0.25 -7.93
C PHE A 545 39.22 1.74 -7.55
N GLY A 546 38.84 2.11 -6.34
CA GLY A 546 38.97 3.47 -5.79
C GLY A 546 37.76 4.38 -6.03
N VAL A 547 36.62 3.85 -6.46
CA VAL A 547 35.39 4.63 -6.69
C VAL A 547 34.28 4.18 -5.72
N PRO A 548 34.01 4.94 -4.64
CA PRO A 548 32.94 4.60 -3.71
C PRO A 548 31.56 4.74 -4.36
N GLY A 549 30.56 4.12 -3.74
CA GLY A 549 29.22 4.15 -4.28
C GLY A 549 28.22 3.37 -3.44
N TYR A 550 26.96 3.40 -3.87
CA TYR A 550 25.87 2.72 -3.17
C TYR A 550 24.75 2.32 -4.13
N LEU A 551 23.94 1.38 -3.67
CA LEU A 551 22.66 1.02 -4.31
C LEU A 551 21.58 1.99 -3.85
N SER A 552 20.96 2.64 -4.81
CA SER A 552 19.72 3.39 -4.63
C SER A 552 18.60 2.75 -5.44
N ALA A 553 17.41 3.31 -5.30
CA ALA A 553 16.34 3.10 -6.24
C ALA A 553 15.65 4.44 -6.50
N TYR A 554 15.38 4.76 -7.77
CA TYR A 554 14.79 6.03 -8.17
C TYR A 554 13.45 5.80 -8.86
N ALA A 555 12.46 6.61 -8.49
CA ALA A 555 11.07 6.45 -8.93
C ALA A 555 10.76 7.26 -10.20
N SER A 556 11.55 8.29 -10.47
CA SER A 556 11.31 9.22 -11.58
C SER A 556 12.55 9.39 -12.46
N LEU A 557 12.30 9.76 -13.73
CA LEU A 557 13.38 10.21 -14.61
C LEU A 557 13.99 11.53 -14.15
N ASP A 558 13.20 12.38 -13.49
CA ASP A 558 13.71 13.64 -12.93
C ASP A 558 14.80 13.38 -11.89
N ASP A 559 14.65 12.36 -11.02
CA ASP A 559 15.70 11.98 -10.06
C ASP A 559 17.00 11.51 -10.76
N LEU A 560 16.86 10.78 -11.88
CA LEU A 560 18.01 10.37 -12.68
C LEU A 560 18.64 11.56 -13.40
N ALA A 561 17.84 12.55 -13.80
CA ALA A 561 18.33 13.78 -14.39
C ALA A 561 19.10 14.63 -13.38
N ASP A 562 18.63 14.72 -12.12
CA ASP A 562 19.34 15.42 -11.05
C ASP A 562 20.75 14.85 -10.85
N LEU A 563 20.91 13.51 -10.93
CA LEU A 563 22.24 12.87 -10.89
C LEU A 563 23.12 13.30 -12.08
N ILE A 564 22.56 13.32 -13.29
CA ILE A 564 23.30 13.75 -14.47
C ILE A 564 23.70 15.23 -14.37
N GLU A 565 22.82 16.09 -13.86
CA GLU A 565 23.10 17.53 -13.71
C GLU A 565 24.27 17.79 -12.76
N VAL A 566 24.46 16.95 -11.74
CA VAL A 566 25.63 17.00 -10.85
C VAL A 566 26.81 16.15 -11.34
N GLY A 567 26.76 15.62 -12.57
CA GLY A 567 27.85 14.91 -13.20
C GLY A 567 28.02 13.45 -12.78
N VAL A 568 27.00 12.83 -12.18
CA VAL A 568 27.00 11.44 -11.72
C VAL A 568 26.22 10.57 -12.73
N PRO A 569 26.88 9.68 -13.50
CA PRO A 569 26.19 8.76 -14.41
C PRO A 569 25.53 7.59 -13.65
N PRO A 570 24.19 7.50 -13.61
CA PRO A 570 23.52 6.36 -12.99
C PRO A 570 23.61 5.12 -13.88
N ILE A 571 23.90 3.97 -13.27
CA ILE A 571 23.75 2.65 -13.92
C ILE A 571 22.40 2.09 -13.48
N VAL A 572 21.46 1.90 -14.39
CA VAL A 572 20.10 1.45 -14.06
C VAL A 572 19.86 0.00 -14.48
N SER A 573 19.12 -0.73 -13.65
CA SER A 573 18.61 -2.05 -14.01
C SER A 573 17.28 -1.91 -14.75
N ILE A 574 17.15 -2.56 -15.90
CA ILE A 574 15.95 -2.57 -16.71
C ILE A 574 15.46 -3.99 -16.99
N ARG A 575 14.17 -4.07 -17.31
CA ARG A 575 13.50 -5.25 -17.87
C ARG A 575 12.63 -4.78 -19.02
N ALA A 576 12.65 -5.49 -20.14
CA ALA A 576 11.84 -5.15 -21.30
C ALA A 576 11.36 -6.43 -21.97
N SER A 577 10.06 -6.50 -22.26
CA SER A 577 9.49 -7.54 -23.12
C SER A 577 9.61 -7.14 -24.59
N THR A 578 9.38 -8.12 -25.46
CA THR A 578 9.41 -7.92 -26.91
C THR A 578 8.58 -6.72 -27.36
N GLY A 579 9.22 -5.75 -28.02
CA GLY A 579 8.58 -4.57 -28.61
C GLY A 579 8.37 -3.39 -27.65
N GLU A 580 8.77 -3.48 -26.38
CA GLU A 580 8.57 -2.41 -25.40
C GLU A 580 9.68 -1.34 -25.42
N LEU A 581 10.90 -1.72 -25.80
CA LEU A 581 12.05 -0.82 -25.85
C LEU A 581 12.52 -0.67 -27.29
N SER A 582 12.04 0.39 -27.96
CA SER A 582 12.28 0.57 -29.39
C SER A 582 13.77 0.76 -29.69
N GLY A 583 14.24 0.04 -30.70
CA GLY A 583 15.62 0.14 -31.18
C GLY A 583 16.65 -0.56 -30.33
N ALA A 584 16.30 -1.18 -29.18
CA ALA A 584 17.18 -1.97 -28.30
C ALA A 584 18.04 -3.00 -29.08
N PRO A 585 19.28 -3.32 -28.65
CA PRO A 585 20.14 -4.29 -29.35
C PRO A 585 19.74 -5.75 -29.06
N TYR A 586 18.58 -5.95 -28.47
CA TYR A 586 17.97 -7.22 -28.08
C TYR A 586 16.44 -7.08 -28.20
N GLU A 587 15.75 -8.20 -28.36
CA GLU A 587 14.28 -8.22 -28.46
C GLU A 587 13.63 -8.08 -27.08
N GLU A 588 14.16 -8.78 -26.07
CA GLU A 588 13.67 -8.77 -24.68
C GLU A 588 14.80 -9.02 -23.67
N THR A 589 14.54 -8.70 -22.40
CA THR A 589 15.46 -8.96 -21.29
C THR A 589 14.73 -9.06 -19.93
N GLU A 590 15.05 -10.12 -19.18
CA GLU A 590 14.62 -10.35 -17.79
C GLU A 590 15.51 -9.63 -16.75
N GLY A 591 16.58 -8.99 -17.21
CA GLY A 591 17.49 -8.20 -16.39
C GLY A 591 18.69 -7.73 -17.21
N HIS A 592 18.79 -6.42 -17.41
CA HIS A 592 19.90 -5.78 -18.11
C HIS A 592 20.35 -4.51 -17.38
N LEU A 593 21.65 -4.22 -17.40
CA LEU A 593 22.23 -3.02 -16.82
C LEU A 593 22.76 -2.15 -17.96
N LEU A 594 22.46 -0.86 -17.89
CA LEU A 594 22.98 0.14 -18.83
C LEU A 594 23.29 1.44 -18.11
N VAL A 595 24.07 2.31 -18.75
CA VAL A 595 24.46 3.61 -18.19
C VAL A 595 23.59 4.71 -18.77
N VAL A 596 22.95 5.50 -17.91
CA VAL A 596 22.32 6.75 -18.33
C VAL A 596 23.41 7.82 -18.45
N THR A 597 23.44 8.50 -19.59
CA THR A 597 24.44 9.52 -19.94
C THR A 597 23.82 10.91 -20.11
N GLY A 598 22.50 11.00 -20.06
CA GLY A 598 21.78 12.27 -20.01
C GLY A 598 20.41 12.24 -20.65
N PHE A 599 19.93 13.40 -21.06
CA PHE A 599 18.59 13.62 -21.60
C PHE A 599 18.67 14.57 -22.79
N ASP A 600 17.94 14.30 -23.87
CA ASP A 600 17.89 15.19 -25.04
C ASP A 600 16.88 16.33 -24.87
N GLU A 601 16.67 17.13 -25.92
CA GLU A 601 15.71 18.25 -25.90
C GLU A 601 14.25 17.81 -25.77
N SER A 602 13.93 16.60 -26.24
CA SER A 602 12.63 15.97 -26.01
C SER A 602 12.54 15.39 -24.60
N GLY A 603 13.68 15.26 -23.92
CA GLY A 603 13.91 14.60 -22.64
C GLY A 603 13.77 13.07 -22.72
N ASP A 604 14.05 12.52 -23.90
CA ASP A 604 14.33 11.10 -24.06
C ASP A 604 15.70 10.78 -23.44
N VAL A 605 15.84 9.55 -22.97
CA VAL A 605 16.96 9.15 -22.10
C VAL A 605 18.13 8.71 -22.96
N LEU A 606 19.23 9.47 -22.90
CA LEU A 606 20.48 9.14 -23.56
C LEU A 606 21.23 8.10 -22.75
N VAL A 607 21.60 6.99 -23.37
CA VAL A 607 22.25 5.86 -22.71
C VAL A 607 23.49 5.38 -23.45
N ASN A 608 24.36 4.69 -22.72
CA ASN A 608 25.33 3.74 -23.26
C ASN A 608 24.85 2.33 -22.91
N ASP A 609 24.37 1.59 -23.92
CA ASP A 609 23.90 0.22 -23.79
C ASP A 609 25.03 -0.78 -24.08
N PRO A 610 25.50 -1.55 -23.08
CA PRO A 610 26.64 -2.44 -23.27
C PRO A 610 26.33 -3.64 -24.19
N ALA A 611 25.06 -4.01 -24.41
CA ALA A 611 24.71 -5.18 -25.20
C ALA A 611 24.89 -5.00 -26.72
N ALA A 612 25.00 -3.76 -27.18
CA ALA A 612 25.24 -3.41 -28.58
C ALA A 612 26.67 -3.77 -29.04
N THR A 613 26.90 -3.89 -30.35
CA THR A 613 28.19 -4.36 -30.91
C THR A 613 29.27 -3.30 -30.99
N ASP A 614 28.90 -2.02 -31.00
CA ASP A 614 29.80 -0.90 -31.21
C ASP A 614 29.21 0.39 -30.62
N ALA A 615 30.00 1.46 -30.61
CA ALA A 615 29.60 2.73 -30.01
C ALA A 615 28.44 3.42 -30.76
N ASP A 616 28.35 3.28 -32.08
CA ASP A 616 27.32 3.93 -32.89
C ASP A 616 25.94 3.31 -32.61
N SER A 617 25.92 1.98 -32.46
CA SER A 617 24.74 1.27 -32.03
C SER A 617 24.49 1.45 -30.53
N GLY A 618 25.50 1.42 -29.66
CA GLY A 618 25.30 1.44 -28.20
C GLY A 618 25.02 2.81 -27.57
N ARG A 619 25.45 3.91 -28.18
CA ARG A 619 25.18 5.29 -27.72
C ARG A 619 23.86 5.79 -28.31
N ARG A 620 22.75 5.62 -27.60
CA ARG A 620 21.40 5.83 -28.15
C ARG A 620 20.49 6.60 -27.21
N ALA A 621 19.31 6.94 -27.72
CA ALA A 621 18.23 7.53 -26.95
C ALA A 621 17.08 6.52 -26.85
N TYR A 622 16.56 6.29 -25.64
CA TYR A 622 15.31 5.57 -25.42
C TYR A 622 14.22 6.54 -25.07
N ARG A 623 13.01 6.32 -25.60
CA ARG A 623 11.89 7.19 -25.26
C ARG A 623 11.60 7.11 -23.77
N ARG A 624 11.27 8.24 -23.16
CA ARG A 624 11.03 8.30 -21.71
C ARG A 624 9.94 7.35 -21.20
N ASP A 625 8.95 7.06 -22.03
CA ASP A 625 7.84 6.15 -21.74
C ASP A 625 8.19 4.68 -21.99
N GLU A 626 9.31 4.40 -22.68
CA GLU A 626 9.79 3.06 -22.98
C GLU A 626 10.86 2.56 -22.00
N LEU A 627 11.64 3.45 -21.37
CA LEU A 627 12.66 3.03 -20.41
C LEU A 627 11.99 2.38 -19.19
N ALA A 628 11.92 1.05 -19.18
CA ALA A 628 11.18 0.28 -18.18
C ALA A 628 12.01 -0.07 -16.93
N TRP A 629 12.95 0.80 -16.50
CA TRP A 629 13.78 0.59 -15.30
C TRP A 629 12.95 0.46 -14.02
N GLN A 630 11.77 1.10 -14.02
CA GLN A 630 10.81 0.95 -12.95
C GLN A 630 10.47 -0.52 -12.72
N ARG A 631 10.34 -1.38 -13.74
CA ARG A 631 10.04 -2.83 -13.56
C ARG A 631 11.09 -3.60 -12.77
N SER A 632 12.33 -3.12 -12.73
CA SER A 632 13.38 -3.66 -11.83
C SER A 632 13.27 -3.14 -10.40
N GLY A 633 12.24 -2.34 -10.11
CA GLY A 633 12.07 -1.61 -8.86
C GLY A 633 13.03 -0.43 -8.79
N GLY A 634 13.33 0.23 -9.91
CA GLY A 634 14.11 1.48 -9.92
C GLY A 634 15.58 1.33 -9.55
N VAL A 635 16.11 0.11 -9.43
CA VAL A 635 17.46 -0.15 -8.89
C VAL A 635 18.51 0.57 -9.73
N THR A 636 19.35 1.34 -9.03
CA THR A 636 20.34 2.22 -9.64
C THR A 636 21.64 2.17 -8.85
N TYR A 637 22.76 1.99 -9.54
CA TYR A 637 24.08 2.16 -8.95
C TYR A 637 24.45 3.63 -9.01
N VAL A 638 24.80 4.19 -7.86
CA VAL A 638 25.27 5.57 -7.74
C VAL A 638 26.72 5.52 -7.30
N LEU A 639 27.62 5.86 -8.22
CA LEU A 639 29.06 5.86 -7.99
C LEU A 639 29.54 7.29 -7.88
N ARG A 640 30.28 7.60 -6.82
CA ARG A 640 30.81 8.95 -6.56
C ARG A 640 32.27 8.98 -6.97
N GLY A 641 32.58 9.85 -7.94
CA GLY A 641 33.96 10.06 -8.36
C GLY A 641 34.79 10.76 -7.28
N PRO A 642 36.12 10.82 -7.45
CA PRO A 642 36.97 11.64 -6.58
C PRO A 642 36.51 13.11 -6.62
N GLY A 643 36.11 13.68 -5.47
CA GLY A 643 35.71 15.09 -5.35
C GLY A 643 34.22 15.39 -5.56
N THR A 644 33.35 14.37 -5.67
CA THR A 644 31.89 14.54 -5.60
C THR A 644 31.42 14.19 -4.18
N ASP A 645 31.10 15.20 -3.36
CA ASP A 645 30.57 15.02 -1.99
C ASP A 645 29.10 14.53 -1.99
#